data_AF-A0A925ZBP1-F1
#
_entry.id   AF-A0A925ZBP1-F1
#
_cell.length_a   1.000
_cell.length_b   1.000
_cell.length_c   1.000
_cell.angle_alpha   90.00
_cell.angle_beta   90.00
_cell.angle_gamma   90.00
#
_symmetry.space_group_name_H-M   'P 1'
#
loop_
_entity.id
_entity.type
_entity.pdbx_description
1 polymer ?
#
loop_
_entity_poly.entity_id
_entity_poly.type
_entity_poly.pdbx_seq_one_letter_code
_entity_poly.pdbx_strand_id
1 'polypeptide(L)'
;MKKLSVVVIIFIMLFNSSTVFATPLVKYQGELNYPPFNDLNHGVPRGFDVDLTNLIFKETDYTVDYSMGNWSEVYKNLVDKKIDTVGLLALNPIRKEEILYSNVVMQWNVGIYTRSGFKKISLDSLKDLNVAVGKDQYTEKILSDKVGIKNYKTFLNIQEEIRALESGEVDAVFENQEVVNYLLTKTDLNGVIKPQVTNLFPVDIVYSVSKDRPELVTYINERLKDIEKSGVYEELYQKYFFTHSKIYNENKMNQYLSFALIGIIIIIILIFIIQRYIKFLRKRIMIVNKELVNQYEQLETVHEELAITEEELRAQYDQALKSEEIARLSEERFRLAFEGANDGLWDCDLTNGTLLYSEKCNELLGSNNKNLDKNIKYFEKLIHPDYMELYNFNANRHLKHETSYFSVELKMKTRTRGYVWMLVRGKAIFNKSGIPIRMAGSLTDISQRKQHEEIIYKMAYYDSLTEIPNRILLESKLNEAINEAKVSNEDLAVMFLDLDNFKSFNDNFGHAFGDKLLIKIAQLLEGVVSEPSIVARIGGDEFIVMLRSISSQEEVKRIAEEIIKAIQQLLIIDNKEIYITTSIGIALYPKDGTDVTSLLSNADTAMYYSKGIGKNTLQFHNYLMSDIIAEKLKLEHDLRQAVKENQFLVFYQPKVDVNSRKITGMEALVRWFKPGVGIIAPNKFIPLAEETGLIVPIGLEVLKIACTQNARWQEAGYPPIRVAVNLSVCQFQQRNLVEIITEVLYNTGLKPCYLELEITESIAMNDFEYTIEVINKLKVMGIHISLDDFGTGYSSLSYLKNLPINTLKIDKSFVDDITVSLNGKDISKALVMMAHSFNLTVVAEGVETEEQFQLLKEQGCDVVQGYLFSKPVCFEEFEKMLIKL
;
A
#
# COMPACT_ATOMS: atom_id res chain seq x y z
N MET A 1 -55.16 23.35 41.95
CA MET A 1 -54.01 22.58 41.42
C MET A 1 -52.67 23.17 41.92
N LYS A 2 -52.44 23.22 43.24
CA LYS A 2 -51.20 23.76 43.84
C LYS A 2 -50.68 22.91 45.02
N LYS A 3 -51.11 21.65 45.13
CA LYS A 3 -50.65 20.71 46.17
C LYS A 3 -50.07 19.39 45.64
N LEU A 4 -49.99 19.20 44.31
CA LEU A 4 -49.42 17.99 43.71
C LEU A 4 -47.94 18.14 43.29
N SER A 5 -47.45 19.38 43.15
CA SER A 5 -46.09 19.64 42.63
C SER A 5 -45.00 19.60 43.72
N VAL A 6 -45.35 19.69 45.00
CA VAL A 6 -44.36 19.72 46.11
C VAL A 6 -44.00 18.30 46.58
N VAL A 7 -44.88 17.32 46.39
CA VAL A 7 -44.61 15.92 46.78
C VAL A 7 -43.68 15.22 45.77
N VAL A 8 -43.69 15.62 44.51
CA VAL A 8 -42.81 15.04 43.46
C VAL A 8 -41.36 15.54 43.57
N ILE A 9 -41.14 16.77 44.06
CA ILE A 9 -39.79 17.34 44.21
C ILE A 9 -39.06 16.76 45.44
N ILE A 10 -39.77 16.37 46.49
CA ILE A 10 -39.15 15.71 47.66
C ILE A 10 -38.87 14.22 47.40
N PHE A 11 -39.61 13.55 46.50
CA PHE A 11 -39.34 12.15 46.14
C PHE A 11 -38.13 11.98 45.20
N ILE A 12 -37.77 13.01 44.42
CA ILE A 12 -36.63 12.97 43.50
C ILE A 12 -35.31 13.36 44.19
N MET A 13 -35.34 14.06 45.33
CA MET A 13 -34.13 14.40 46.10
C MET A 13 -33.71 13.35 47.14
N LEU A 14 -34.48 12.27 47.35
CA LEU A 14 -34.16 11.21 48.30
C LEU A 14 -33.52 9.94 47.67
N PHE A 15 -33.24 9.94 46.36
CA PHE A 15 -32.65 8.77 45.66
C PHE A 15 -31.30 9.02 44.97
N ASN A 16 -30.60 10.11 45.29
CA ASN A 16 -29.20 10.31 44.89
C ASN A 16 -28.31 10.61 46.10
N SER A 17 -28.37 9.74 47.11
CA SER A 17 -27.15 9.44 47.86
C SER A 17 -26.36 8.45 47.02
N SER A 18 -25.50 8.95 46.13
CA SER A 18 -24.39 8.15 45.60
C SER A 18 -23.54 7.77 46.80
N THR A 19 -23.84 6.63 47.41
CA THR A 19 -22.87 5.91 48.21
C THR A 19 -21.66 5.72 47.33
N VAL A 20 -20.59 6.46 47.61
CA VAL A 20 -19.25 6.16 47.10
C VAL A 20 -18.92 4.79 47.70
N PHE A 21 -19.32 3.73 47.00
CA PHE A 21 -18.83 2.39 47.29
C PHE A 21 -17.35 2.44 46.99
N ALA A 22 -16.51 2.28 48.01
CA ALA A 22 -15.09 2.06 47.80
C ALA A 22 -14.95 0.88 46.84
N THR A 23 -14.31 1.12 45.71
CA THR A 23 -14.03 0.08 44.71
C THR A 23 -13.21 -1.03 45.39
N PRO A 24 -13.62 -2.29 45.25
CA PRO A 24 -12.94 -3.39 45.91
C PRO A 24 -11.46 -3.46 45.49
N LEU A 25 -10.59 -3.64 46.48
CA LEU A 25 -9.15 -3.74 46.27
C LEU A 25 -8.77 -5.14 45.76
N VAL A 26 -7.89 -5.17 44.77
CA VAL A 26 -7.22 -6.38 44.27
C VAL A 26 -5.73 -6.22 44.50
N LYS A 27 -5.14 -7.10 45.30
CA LYS A 27 -3.69 -7.17 45.50
C LYS A 27 -3.05 -7.96 44.38
N TYR A 28 -2.34 -7.26 43.51
CA TYR A 28 -1.63 -7.84 42.38
C TYR A 28 -0.13 -7.87 42.66
N GLN A 29 0.53 -8.98 42.34
CA GLN A 29 1.99 -9.06 42.40
C GLN A 29 2.56 -9.67 41.12
N GLY A 30 3.40 -8.92 40.41
CA GLY A 30 4.13 -9.38 39.22
C GLY A 30 5.54 -9.88 39.55
N GLU A 31 6.13 -10.61 38.60
CA GLU A 31 7.54 -11.04 38.68
C GLU A 31 8.47 -9.87 38.36
N LEU A 32 9.46 -9.60 39.23
CA LEU A 32 10.43 -8.53 39.03
C LEU A 32 11.50 -8.91 37.97
N ASN A 33 11.92 -7.94 37.14
CA ASN A 33 13.00 -8.07 36.15
C ASN A 33 12.75 -9.12 35.05
N TYR A 34 11.52 -9.22 34.55
CA TYR A 34 11.13 -10.15 33.48
C TYR A 34 10.59 -9.41 32.23
N PRO A 35 11.40 -8.60 31.54
CA PRO A 35 10.94 -7.84 30.38
C PRO A 35 10.72 -8.76 29.16
N PRO A 36 9.80 -8.45 28.23
CA PRO A 36 8.94 -7.25 28.18
C PRO A 36 7.70 -7.31 29.09
N PHE A 37 7.51 -8.40 29.83
CA PHE A 37 6.30 -8.64 30.62
C PHE A 37 6.22 -7.75 31.86
N ASN A 38 7.29 -7.70 32.65
CA ASN A 38 7.39 -6.93 33.88
C ASN A 38 8.78 -6.33 34.07
N ASP A 39 8.86 -5.03 34.29
CA ASP A 39 10.09 -4.29 34.56
C ASP A 39 9.78 -3.09 35.49
N LEU A 40 10.80 -2.55 36.15
CA LEU A 40 10.69 -1.32 36.95
C LEU A 40 11.37 -0.17 36.22
N ASN A 41 10.59 0.85 35.85
CA ASN A 41 11.15 2.10 35.34
C ASN A 41 10.97 3.19 36.40
N HIS A 42 12.07 3.66 36.99
CA HIS A 42 12.07 4.63 38.10
C HIS A 42 11.17 4.23 39.29
N GLY A 43 11.08 2.93 39.60
CA GLY A 43 10.27 2.40 40.69
C GLY A 43 8.79 2.19 40.36
N VAL A 44 8.36 2.48 39.13
CA VAL A 44 6.98 2.22 38.67
C VAL A 44 6.94 0.93 37.84
N PRO A 45 6.07 -0.03 38.18
CA PRO A 45 5.76 -1.20 37.35
C PRO A 45 5.40 -0.83 35.92
N ARG A 46 6.06 -1.44 34.93
CA ARG A 46 5.71 -1.35 33.52
C ARG A 46 5.93 -2.68 32.82
N GLY A 47 5.21 -2.91 31.72
CA GLY A 47 5.39 -4.09 30.88
C GLY A 47 4.06 -4.63 30.36
N PHE A 48 4.14 -5.62 29.48
CA PHE A 48 2.95 -6.23 28.87
C PHE A 48 1.96 -6.76 29.93
N ASP A 49 2.46 -7.35 31.01
CA ASP A 49 1.63 -7.88 32.09
C ASP A 49 0.89 -6.77 32.84
N VAL A 50 1.59 -5.67 33.16
CA VAL A 50 1.02 -4.51 33.85
C VAL A 50 -0.04 -3.82 32.98
N ASP A 51 0.28 -3.58 31.71
CA ASP A 51 -0.64 -2.93 30.76
C ASP A 51 -1.88 -3.81 30.51
N LEU A 52 -1.70 -5.12 30.32
CA LEU A 52 -2.82 -6.05 30.16
C LEU A 52 -3.69 -6.10 31.42
N THR A 53 -3.08 -6.13 32.60
CA THR A 53 -3.79 -6.15 33.88
C THR A 53 -4.59 -4.85 34.08
N ASN A 54 -4.06 -3.69 33.68
CA ASN A 54 -4.79 -2.42 33.69
C ASN A 54 -5.98 -2.39 32.72
N LEU A 55 -5.90 -3.09 31.58
CA LEU A 55 -7.05 -3.22 30.67
C LEU A 55 -8.12 -4.16 31.20
N ILE A 56 -7.72 -5.19 31.95
CA ILE A 56 -8.62 -6.15 32.59
C ILE A 56 -9.34 -5.48 33.76
N PHE A 57 -8.61 -4.87 34.70
CA PHE A 57 -9.15 -4.25 35.90
C PHE A 57 -9.34 -2.75 35.70
N LYS A 58 -10.57 -2.34 35.33
CA LYS A 58 -10.93 -0.93 35.23
C LYS A 58 -11.12 -0.35 36.63
N GLU A 59 -10.68 0.89 36.82
CA GLU A 59 -10.83 1.63 38.09
C GLU A 59 -12.29 1.79 38.53
N THR A 60 -13.26 1.67 37.60
CA THR A 60 -14.70 1.69 37.92
C THR A 60 -15.16 0.45 38.67
N ASP A 61 -14.47 -0.68 38.50
CA ASP A 61 -14.90 -2.00 38.94
C ASP A 61 -14.01 -2.53 40.08
N TYR A 62 -12.69 -2.30 39.98
CA TYR A 62 -11.70 -2.68 40.99
C TYR A 62 -10.57 -1.63 41.06
N THR A 63 -9.98 -1.48 42.25
CA THR A 63 -8.69 -0.78 42.40
C THR A 63 -7.60 -1.81 42.56
N VAL A 64 -6.50 -1.69 41.81
CA VAL A 64 -5.39 -2.65 41.86
C VAL A 64 -4.22 -2.08 42.66
N ASP A 65 -3.80 -2.80 43.69
CA ASP A 65 -2.57 -2.54 44.45
C ASP A 65 -1.45 -3.38 43.84
N TYR A 66 -0.56 -2.72 43.08
CA TYR A 66 0.52 -3.38 42.36
C TYR A 66 1.78 -3.49 43.21
N SER A 67 2.32 -4.70 43.28
CA SER A 67 3.63 -4.99 43.86
C SER A 67 4.46 -5.86 42.92
N MET A 68 5.77 -5.92 43.15
CA MET A 68 6.71 -6.75 42.39
C MET A 68 7.53 -7.60 43.35
N GLY A 69 7.86 -8.82 42.95
CA GLY A 69 8.67 -9.72 43.77
C GLY A 69 9.41 -10.77 42.94
N ASN A 70 10.35 -11.46 43.57
CA ASN A 70 10.99 -12.62 42.94
C ASN A 70 9.96 -13.75 42.82
N TRP A 71 10.02 -14.52 41.74
CA TRP A 71 9.05 -15.58 41.43
C TRP A 71 8.70 -16.50 42.61
N SER A 72 9.72 -17.04 43.29
CA SER A 72 9.53 -17.95 44.44
C SER A 72 8.74 -17.33 45.59
N GLU A 73 8.78 -16.01 45.73
CA GLU A 73 8.00 -15.25 46.72
C GLU A 73 6.58 -14.96 46.22
N VAL A 74 6.43 -14.58 44.95
CA VAL A 74 5.11 -14.28 44.34
C VAL A 74 4.20 -15.51 44.40
N TYR A 75 4.69 -16.68 43.97
CA TYR A 75 3.91 -17.91 44.03
C TYR A 75 3.51 -18.26 45.47
N LYS A 76 4.45 -18.16 46.41
CA LYS A 76 4.18 -18.43 47.82
C LYS A 76 3.16 -17.47 48.40
N ASN A 77 3.24 -16.18 48.09
CA ASN A 77 2.29 -15.17 48.56
C ASN A 77 0.87 -15.42 48.02
N LEU A 78 0.74 -15.95 46.80
CA LEU A 78 -0.56 -16.32 46.23
C LEU A 78 -1.18 -17.51 46.98
N VAL A 79 -0.39 -18.54 47.25
CA VAL A 79 -0.84 -19.74 48.00
C VAL A 79 -1.15 -19.39 49.46
N ASP A 80 -0.30 -18.56 50.08
CA ASP A 80 -0.48 -18.05 51.45
C ASP A 80 -1.57 -16.98 51.55
N LYS A 81 -2.28 -16.66 50.45
CA LYS A 81 -3.40 -15.70 50.38
C LYS A 81 -3.04 -14.26 50.77
N LYS A 82 -1.77 -13.87 50.59
CA LYS A 82 -1.30 -12.50 50.82
C LYS A 82 -1.60 -11.58 49.64
N ILE A 83 -1.73 -12.15 48.45
CA ILE A 83 -2.12 -11.48 47.20
C ILE A 83 -3.32 -12.19 46.58
N ASP A 84 -4.10 -11.46 45.78
CA ASP A 84 -5.35 -11.95 45.19
C ASP A 84 -5.13 -12.59 43.83
N THR A 85 -4.23 -12.05 43.01
CA THR A 85 -3.96 -12.57 41.66
C THR A 85 -2.56 -12.19 41.14
N VAL A 86 -2.09 -12.96 40.17
CA VAL A 86 -0.86 -12.74 39.40
C VAL A 86 -1.13 -13.14 37.94
N GLY A 87 -0.66 -12.33 37.02
CA GLY A 87 -0.81 -12.53 35.59
C GLY A 87 0.31 -13.36 34.98
N LEU A 88 0.01 -13.84 33.79
CA LEU A 88 0.95 -14.47 32.85
C LEU A 88 1.85 -15.57 33.45
N LEU A 89 1.25 -16.48 34.21
CA LEU A 89 1.94 -17.66 34.72
C LEU A 89 1.80 -18.87 33.78
N ALA A 90 2.88 -19.63 33.69
CA ALA A 90 2.88 -20.96 33.10
C ALA A 90 1.86 -21.87 33.81
N LEU A 91 0.88 -22.35 33.05
CA LEU A 91 -0.13 -23.28 33.53
C LEU A 91 0.55 -24.55 34.04
N ASN A 92 0.43 -24.80 35.34
CA ASN A 92 0.87 -26.04 35.95
C ASN A 92 -0.34 -26.82 36.49
N PRO A 93 -0.67 -27.99 35.91
CA PRO A 93 -1.81 -28.78 36.34
C PRO A 93 -1.76 -29.20 37.81
N ILE A 94 -0.57 -29.44 38.36
CA ILE A 94 -0.39 -29.89 39.75
C ILE A 94 -0.83 -28.78 40.73
N ARG A 95 -0.60 -27.51 40.36
CA ARG A 95 -0.93 -26.36 41.21
C ARG A 95 -2.43 -26.02 41.26
N LYS A 96 -3.28 -26.67 40.44
CA LYS A 96 -4.75 -26.48 40.47
C LYS A 96 -5.37 -26.83 41.82
N GLU A 97 -4.69 -27.66 42.61
CA GLU A 97 -5.12 -28.00 43.97
C GLU A 97 -4.92 -26.85 44.97
N GLU A 98 -4.08 -25.87 44.66
CA GLU A 98 -3.73 -24.74 45.55
C GLU A 98 -4.32 -23.41 45.06
N ILE A 99 -4.40 -23.20 43.73
CA ILE A 99 -4.80 -21.93 43.10
C ILE A 99 -5.80 -22.15 41.95
N LEU A 100 -6.45 -21.08 41.51
CA LEU A 100 -7.38 -21.07 40.38
C LEU A 100 -6.73 -20.43 39.14
N TYR A 101 -7.20 -20.79 37.95
CA TYR A 101 -6.67 -20.27 36.68
C TYR A 101 -7.76 -19.63 35.81
N SER A 102 -7.40 -18.57 35.09
CA SER A 102 -8.17 -18.02 33.98
C SER A 102 -8.11 -18.92 32.73
N ASN A 103 -8.78 -18.48 31.67
CA ASN A 103 -8.54 -18.95 30.31
C ASN A 103 -7.11 -18.64 29.88
N VAL A 104 -6.62 -19.40 28.91
CA VAL A 104 -5.31 -19.20 28.28
C VAL A 104 -5.28 -17.82 27.63
N VAL A 105 -4.29 -17.02 28.03
CA VAL A 105 -4.05 -15.67 27.53
C VAL A 105 -3.12 -15.72 26.32
N MET A 106 -2.06 -16.52 26.40
CA MET A 106 -1.09 -16.69 25.33
C MET A 106 -0.32 -18.01 25.50
N GLN A 107 0.56 -18.31 24.55
CA GLN A 107 1.50 -19.42 24.66
C GLN A 107 2.93 -18.90 24.63
N TRP A 108 3.73 -19.33 25.60
CA TRP A 108 5.18 -19.13 25.55
C TRP A 108 5.85 -20.36 24.95
N ASN A 109 6.87 -20.11 24.15
CA ASN A 109 7.72 -21.13 23.59
C ASN A 109 9.13 -20.97 24.14
N VAL A 110 9.87 -22.06 24.15
CA VAL A 110 11.30 -22.06 24.44
C VAL A 110 12.07 -21.99 23.13
N GLY A 111 13.19 -21.26 23.15
CA GLY A 111 14.15 -21.21 22.06
C GLY A 111 15.54 -21.64 22.51
N ILE A 112 16.33 -22.10 21.56
CA ILE A 112 17.77 -22.35 21.71
C ILE A 112 18.50 -21.26 20.94
N TYR A 113 19.38 -20.53 21.62
CA TYR A 113 20.15 -19.42 21.04
C TYR A 113 21.64 -19.65 21.19
N THR A 114 22.41 -19.27 20.16
CA THR A 114 23.88 -19.37 20.15
C THR A 114 24.51 -18.14 19.49
N ARG A 115 25.83 -17.96 19.66
CA ARG A 115 26.59 -16.91 18.95
C ARG A 115 26.56 -17.12 17.42
N SER A 116 26.64 -16.02 16.68
CA SER A 116 26.73 -16.00 15.22
C SER A 116 28.00 -16.72 14.76
N GLY A 117 27.87 -17.68 13.83
CA GLY A 117 28.96 -18.55 13.40
C GLY A 117 29.10 -19.87 14.16
N PHE A 118 28.29 -20.11 15.20
CA PHE A 118 28.20 -21.42 15.84
C PHE A 118 27.57 -22.45 14.89
N LYS A 119 28.03 -23.72 14.93
CA LYS A 119 27.46 -24.79 14.10
C LYS A 119 25.96 -24.96 14.40
N LYS A 120 25.17 -25.35 13.39
CA LYS A 120 23.74 -25.62 13.59
C LYS A 120 23.56 -26.75 14.60
N ILE A 121 22.76 -26.52 15.64
CA ILE A 121 22.51 -27.49 16.71
C ILE A 121 21.04 -27.90 16.77
N SER A 122 20.81 -29.10 17.30
CA SER A 122 19.48 -29.64 17.61
C SER A 122 19.30 -29.78 19.12
N LEU A 123 18.10 -30.16 19.56
CA LEU A 123 17.80 -30.41 20.97
C LEU A 123 18.74 -31.43 21.62
N ASP A 124 19.09 -32.50 20.89
CA ASP A 124 20.00 -33.55 21.37
C ASP A 124 21.44 -33.06 21.54
N SER A 125 21.83 -32.05 20.77
CA SER A 125 23.19 -31.48 20.80
C SER A 125 23.47 -30.73 22.10
N LEU A 126 22.44 -30.39 22.90
CA LEU A 126 22.59 -29.66 24.17
C LEU A 126 23.33 -30.46 25.24
N LYS A 127 23.40 -31.81 25.14
CA LYS A 127 24.09 -32.67 26.10
C LYS A 127 25.59 -32.42 26.17
N ASP A 128 26.16 -31.96 25.07
CA ASP A 128 27.61 -31.77 24.91
C ASP A 128 28.04 -30.30 25.01
N LEU A 129 27.14 -29.41 25.47
CA LEU A 129 27.33 -27.97 25.50
C LEU A 129 27.16 -27.39 26.91
N ASN A 130 27.81 -26.26 27.19
CA ASN A 130 27.51 -25.48 28.39
C ASN A 130 26.24 -24.66 28.15
N VAL A 131 25.12 -25.10 28.72
CA VAL A 131 23.81 -24.46 28.53
C VAL A 131 23.49 -23.51 29.69
N ALA A 132 23.07 -22.29 29.39
CA ALA A 132 22.49 -21.35 30.34
C ALA A 132 20.95 -21.44 30.35
N VAL A 133 20.35 -21.27 31.53
CA VAL A 133 18.90 -21.23 31.75
C VAL A 133 18.55 -20.38 32.98
N GLY A 134 17.34 -19.81 33.01
CA GLY A 134 16.84 -19.04 34.14
C GLY A 134 16.62 -19.89 35.39
N LYS A 135 17.16 -19.43 36.53
CA LYS A 135 17.05 -20.14 37.82
C LYS A 135 15.61 -20.14 38.33
N ASP A 136 15.13 -21.29 38.78
CA ASP A 136 13.79 -21.53 39.34
C ASP A 136 12.64 -21.22 38.36
N GLN A 137 12.95 -21.03 37.06
CA GLN A 137 11.98 -20.75 36.01
C GLN A 137 11.44 -22.03 35.37
N TYR A 138 10.37 -21.92 34.59
CA TYR A 138 9.74 -23.07 33.95
C TYR A 138 10.65 -23.73 32.90
N THR A 139 11.53 -22.94 32.28
CA THR A 139 12.52 -23.39 31.30
C THR A 139 13.56 -24.33 31.91
N GLU A 140 14.00 -24.06 33.14
CA GLU A 140 14.90 -24.97 33.89
C GLU A 140 14.26 -26.35 34.09
N LYS A 141 12.99 -26.39 34.52
CA LYS A 141 12.26 -27.66 34.69
C LYS A 141 12.05 -28.41 33.37
N ILE A 142 11.81 -27.68 32.27
CA ILE A 142 11.72 -28.32 30.95
C ILE A 142 13.07 -28.91 30.56
N LEU A 143 14.16 -28.16 30.77
CA LEU A 143 15.52 -28.60 30.46
C LEU A 143 15.92 -29.84 31.28
N SER A 144 15.60 -29.88 32.57
CA SER A 144 15.89 -31.01 33.44
C SER A 144 14.98 -32.22 33.20
N ASP A 145 13.66 -32.01 33.19
CA ASP A 145 12.67 -33.09 33.31
C ASP A 145 12.22 -33.61 31.95
N LYS A 146 12.10 -32.73 30.94
CA LYS A 146 11.65 -33.10 29.59
C LYS A 146 12.80 -33.33 28.62
N VAL A 147 13.83 -32.48 28.64
CA VAL A 147 15.00 -32.62 27.75
C VAL A 147 16.05 -33.57 28.34
N GLY A 148 16.13 -33.66 29.68
CA GLY A 148 17.03 -34.58 30.37
C GLY A 148 18.46 -34.07 30.53
N ILE A 149 18.69 -32.75 30.42
CA ILE A 149 20.01 -32.13 30.63
C ILE A 149 20.14 -31.79 32.11
N LYS A 150 21.16 -32.33 32.78
CA LYS A 150 21.39 -32.11 34.23
C LYS A 150 22.60 -31.22 34.54
N ASN A 151 23.46 -30.97 33.54
CA ASN A 151 24.65 -30.15 33.68
C ASN A 151 24.44 -28.84 32.90
N TYR A 152 23.89 -27.84 33.57
CA TYR A 152 23.61 -26.51 33.02
C TYR A 152 23.95 -25.44 34.07
N LYS A 153 24.13 -24.19 33.62
CA LYS A 153 24.40 -23.05 34.48
C LYS A 153 23.15 -22.21 34.65
N THR A 154 22.81 -21.87 35.88
CA THR A 154 21.64 -21.06 36.20
C THR A 154 22.00 -19.61 36.46
N PHE A 155 21.12 -18.70 36.05
CA PHE A 155 21.26 -17.27 36.24
C PHE A 155 19.98 -16.69 36.84
N LEU A 156 20.10 -15.62 37.62
CA LEU A 156 18.93 -14.96 38.22
C LEU A 156 18.23 -13.99 37.26
N ASN A 157 18.93 -13.58 36.19
CA ASN A 157 18.46 -12.60 35.22
C ASN A 157 18.82 -13.06 33.80
N ILE A 158 17.84 -13.11 32.91
CA ILE A 158 18.02 -13.52 31.51
C ILE A 158 19.00 -12.58 30.77
N GLN A 159 19.12 -11.32 31.17
CA GLN A 159 20.13 -10.41 30.61
C GLN A 159 21.56 -10.87 30.94
N GLU A 160 21.79 -11.49 32.10
CA GLU A 160 23.10 -12.06 32.45
C GLU A 160 23.37 -13.32 31.63
N GLU A 161 22.34 -14.13 31.34
CA GLU A 161 22.45 -15.29 30.44
C GLU A 161 22.88 -14.87 29.03
N ILE A 162 22.25 -13.83 28.49
CA ILE A 162 22.58 -13.30 27.16
C ILE A 162 24.01 -12.74 27.16
N ARG A 163 24.44 -12.04 28.20
CA ARG A 163 25.84 -11.56 28.32
C ARG A 163 26.84 -12.70 28.45
N ALA A 164 26.51 -13.76 29.20
CA ALA A 164 27.34 -14.96 29.30
C ALA A 164 27.44 -15.69 27.96
N LEU A 165 26.36 -15.68 27.17
CA LEU A 165 26.37 -16.21 25.82
C LEU A 165 27.21 -15.34 24.88
N GLU A 166 27.12 -14.02 24.99
CA GLU A 166 27.91 -13.09 24.19
C GLU A 166 29.42 -13.23 24.48
N SER A 167 29.79 -13.33 25.77
CA SER A 167 31.19 -13.37 26.23
C SER A 167 31.92 -14.68 25.92
N GLY A 168 31.20 -15.74 25.54
CA GLY A 168 31.79 -17.06 25.36
C GLY A 168 31.73 -17.98 26.57
N GLU A 169 31.18 -17.51 27.69
CA GLU A 169 31.12 -18.26 28.95
C GLU A 169 30.19 -19.47 28.89
N VAL A 170 29.10 -19.38 28.12
CA VAL A 170 28.21 -20.50 27.79
C VAL A 170 28.09 -20.68 26.28
N ASP A 171 27.74 -21.87 25.83
CA ASP A 171 27.66 -22.22 24.41
C ASP A 171 26.25 -21.99 23.83
N ALA A 172 25.22 -22.17 24.66
CA ALA A 172 23.83 -21.99 24.27
C ALA A 172 22.98 -21.45 25.44
N VAL A 173 21.93 -20.70 25.09
CA VAL A 173 20.87 -20.29 26.03
C VAL A 173 19.60 -21.06 25.68
N PHE A 174 18.98 -21.68 26.67
CA PHE A 174 17.70 -22.40 26.56
C PHE A 174 16.64 -21.66 27.36
N GLU A 175 15.91 -20.75 26.72
CA GLU A 175 15.08 -19.79 27.46
C GLU A 175 13.82 -19.35 26.69
N ASN A 176 12.91 -18.64 27.37
CA ASN A 176 11.69 -18.10 26.78
C ASN A 176 12.00 -17.31 25.50
N GLN A 177 11.47 -17.80 24.38
CA GLN A 177 11.73 -17.27 23.05
C GLN A 177 11.42 -15.77 22.95
N GLU A 178 10.27 -15.35 23.48
CA GLU A 178 9.79 -13.98 23.34
C GLU A 178 10.63 -13.01 24.19
N VAL A 179 11.06 -13.45 25.37
CA VAL A 179 11.95 -12.67 26.23
C VAL A 179 13.31 -12.47 25.57
N VAL A 180 13.90 -13.54 25.03
CA VAL A 180 15.21 -13.45 24.37
C VAL A 180 15.11 -12.58 23.12
N ASN A 181 14.10 -12.79 22.26
CA ASN A 181 13.91 -11.98 21.05
C ASN A 181 13.75 -10.48 21.37
N TYR A 182 12.96 -10.16 22.39
CA TYR A 182 12.80 -8.78 22.86
C TYR A 182 14.14 -8.20 23.33
N LEU A 183 14.90 -8.94 24.13
CA LEU A 183 16.19 -8.48 24.64
C LEU A 183 17.21 -8.30 23.52
N LEU A 184 17.34 -9.25 22.60
CA LEU A 184 18.25 -9.16 21.46
C LEU A 184 17.94 -7.96 20.57
N THR A 185 16.65 -7.64 20.38
CA THR A 185 16.22 -6.46 19.63
C THR A 185 16.53 -5.16 20.40
N LYS A 186 16.26 -5.14 21.71
CA LYS A 186 16.50 -3.96 22.56
C LYS A 186 17.99 -3.63 22.72
N THR A 187 18.86 -4.64 22.70
CA THR A 187 20.31 -4.49 22.86
C THR A 187 21.09 -4.56 21.55
N ASP A 188 20.42 -4.57 20.39
CA ASP A 188 21.03 -4.65 19.06
C ASP A 188 21.98 -5.86 18.86
N LEU A 189 21.61 -7.01 19.43
CA LEU A 189 22.40 -8.26 19.37
C LEU A 189 21.88 -9.26 18.32
N ASN A 190 20.88 -8.90 17.51
CA ASN A 190 20.28 -9.78 16.47
C ASN A 190 21.29 -10.30 15.42
N GLY A 191 22.42 -9.59 15.23
CA GLY A 191 23.52 -10.02 14.36
C GLY A 191 24.56 -10.93 15.05
N VAL A 192 24.64 -10.86 16.39
CA VAL A 192 25.67 -11.50 17.23
C VAL A 192 25.17 -12.79 17.85
N ILE A 193 23.89 -12.86 18.23
CA ILE A 193 23.24 -14.06 18.78
C ILE A 193 22.09 -14.42 17.85
N LYS A 194 21.98 -15.70 17.49
CA LYS A 194 20.97 -16.20 16.56
C LYS A 194 20.16 -17.35 17.17
N PRO A 195 18.85 -17.40 16.91
CA PRO A 195 18.05 -18.57 17.22
C PRO A 195 18.51 -19.76 16.37
N GLN A 196 18.67 -20.92 17.00
CA GLN A 196 18.99 -22.18 16.35
C GLN A 196 17.74 -23.05 16.16
N VAL A 197 16.93 -23.13 17.22
CA VAL A 197 15.65 -23.85 17.22
C VAL A 197 14.64 -23.02 18.02
N THR A 198 13.47 -22.80 17.45
CA THR A 198 12.40 -21.98 18.03
C THR A 198 11.12 -22.79 18.17
N ASN A 199 10.10 -22.22 18.83
CA ASN A 199 8.78 -22.81 19.01
C ASN A 199 8.80 -24.17 19.72
N LEU A 200 9.77 -24.37 20.63
CA LEU A 200 9.89 -25.60 21.40
C LEU A 200 9.01 -25.55 22.64
N PHE A 201 8.42 -26.69 23.00
CA PHE A 201 7.67 -26.88 24.24
C PHE A 201 6.65 -25.76 24.53
N PRO A 202 5.60 -25.61 23.71
CA PRO A 202 4.58 -24.60 23.96
C PRO A 202 3.97 -24.78 25.35
N VAL A 203 3.89 -23.68 26.11
CA VAL A 203 3.32 -23.62 27.46
C VAL A 203 2.19 -22.60 27.47
N ASP A 204 1.02 -23.03 27.92
CA ASP A 204 -0.13 -22.15 28.10
C ASP A 204 0.11 -21.20 29.27
N ILE A 205 -0.18 -19.92 29.04
CA ILE A 205 0.04 -18.83 29.98
C ILE A 205 -1.33 -18.27 30.41
N VAL A 206 -1.52 -18.13 31.73
CA VAL A 206 -2.81 -17.82 32.36
C VAL A 206 -2.66 -16.82 33.50
N TYR A 207 -3.74 -16.12 33.86
CA TYR A 207 -3.83 -15.49 35.17
C TYR A 207 -4.10 -16.55 36.22
N SER A 208 -3.43 -16.41 37.36
CA SER A 208 -3.63 -17.25 38.54
C SER A 208 -4.28 -16.44 39.65
N VAL A 209 -5.27 -17.03 40.30
CA VAL A 209 -6.13 -16.35 41.26
C VAL A 209 -6.15 -17.15 42.57
N SER A 210 -6.08 -16.44 43.70
CA SER A 210 -6.23 -17.02 45.02
C SER A 210 -7.61 -17.66 45.18
N LYS A 211 -7.69 -18.81 45.87
CA LYS A 211 -8.96 -19.49 46.14
C LYS A 211 -9.92 -18.66 47.01
N ASP A 212 -9.45 -17.59 47.65
CA ASP A 212 -10.29 -16.69 48.44
C ASP A 212 -11.05 -15.67 47.57
N ARG A 213 -10.69 -15.54 46.28
CA ARG A 213 -11.29 -14.59 45.33
C ARG A 213 -11.74 -15.26 44.02
N PRO A 214 -12.53 -16.35 44.06
CA PRO A 214 -12.90 -17.11 42.86
C PRO A 214 -13.69 -16.28 41.83
N GLU A 215 -14.36 -15.21 42.27
CA GLU A 215 -15.07 -14.29 41.39
C GLU A 215 -14.15 -13.60 40.37
N LEU A 216 -12.88 -13.37 40.72
CA LEU A 216 -11.92 -12.71 39.83
C LEU A 216 -11.63 -13.56 38.60
N VAL A 217 -11.70 -14.89 38.68
CA VAL A 217 -11.51 -15.77 37.52
C VAL A 217 -12.56 -15.48 36.45
N THR A 218 -13.83 -15.35 36.87
CA THR A 218 -14.93 -15.07 35.95
C THR A 218 -14.78 -13.69 35.33
N TYR A 219 -14.49 -12.69 36.17
CA TYR A 219 -14.27 -11.31 35.73
C TYR A 219 -13.11 -11.20 34.72
N ILE A 220 -11.94 -11.77 35.04
CA ILE A 220 -10.76 -11.77 34.17
C ILE A 220 -11.11 -12.41 32.81
N ASN A 221 -11.81 -13.54 32.81
CA ASN A 221 -12.17 -14.24 31.57
C ASN A 221 -13.11 -13.43 30.67
N GLU A 222 -14.10 -12.75 31.25
CA GLU A 222 -15.02 -11.89 30.48
C GLU A 222 -14.26 -10.68 29.89
N ARG A 223 -13.42 -10.04 30.70
CA ARG A 223 -12.62 -8.89 30.27
C ARG A 223 -11.62 -9.26 29.19
N LEU A 224 -10.90 -10.38 29.31
CA LEU A 224 -9.98 -10.87 28.28
C LEU A 224 -10.71 -11.05 26.94
N LYS A 225 -11.89 -11.68 26.95
CA LYS A 225 -12.70 -11.90 25.75
C LYS A 225 -13.12 -10.59 25.07
N ASP A 226 -13.45 -9.56 25.84
CA ASP A 226 -13.78 -8.24 25.29
C ASP A 226 -12.56 -7.55 24.69
N ILE A 227 -11.41 -7.62 25.38
CA ILE A 227 -10.15 -7.02 24.94
C ILE A 227 -9.69 -7.69 23.63
N GLU A 228 -9.78 -9.01 23.52
CA GLU A 228 -9.49 -9.76 22.28
C GLU A 228 -10.41 -9.34 21.13
N LYS A 229 -11.73 -9.28 21.35
CA LYS A 229 -12.70 -8.88 20.31
C LYS A 229 -12.51 -7.46 19.82
N SER A 230 -12.09 -6.55 20.70
CA SER A 230 -11.91 -5.14 20.36
C SER A 230 -10.67 -4.88 19.50
N GLY A 231 -9.76 -5.84 19.37
CA GLY A 231 -8.45 -5.65 18.71
C GLY A 231 -7.38 -5.04 19.61
N VAL A 232 -7.75 -4.52 20.78
CA VAL A 232 -6.81 -3.90 21.75
C VAL A 232 -5.77 -4.90 22.24
N TYR A 233 -6.13 -6.18 22.40
CA TYR A 233 -5.15 -7.23 22.73
C TYR A 233 -4.02 -7.30 21.70
N GLU A 234 -4.36 -7.23 20.42
CA GLU A 234 -3.42 -7.35 19.32
C GLU A 234 -2.51 -6.12 19.23
N GLU A 235 -3.07 -4.92 19.42
CA GLU A 235 -2.30 -3.68 19.49
C GLU A 235 -1.31 -3.72 20.67
N LEU A 236 -1.77 -4.18 21.84
CA LEU A 236 -0.92 -4.34 23.02
C LEU A 236 0.17 -5.40 22.78
N TYR A 237 -0.16 -6.51 22.12
CA TYR A 237 0.80 -7.56 21.81
C TYR A 237 1.90 -7.05 20.87
N GLN A 238 1.54 -6.35 19.79
CA GLN A 238 2.51 -5.76 18.86
C GLN A 238 3.40 -4.71 19.52
N LYS A 239 2.86 -3.92 20.46
CA LYS A 239 3.62 -2.92 21.21
C LYS A 239 4.85 -3.52 21.91
N TYR A 240 4.75 -4.77 22.39
CA TYR A 240 5.80 -5.41 23.19
C TYR A 240 6.60 -6.47 22.43
N PHE A 241 5.97 -7.21 21.50
CA PHE A 241 6.59 -8.35 20.80
C PHE A 241 6.88 -8.06 19.32
N PHE A 242 6.51 -6.88 18.81
CA PHE A 242 6.74 -6.43 17.42
C PHE A 242 6.27 -7.43 16.34
N THR A 243 5.33 -8.31 16.70
CA THR A 243 4.80 -9.39 15.86
C THR A 243 3.31 -9.55 16.14
N HIS A 244 2.60 -10.22 15.22
CA HIS A 244 1.18 -10.50 15.39
C HIS A 244 0.94 -11.61 16.41
N SER A 245 -0.10 -11.49 17.24
CA SER A 245 -0.46 -12.55 18.16
C SER A 245 -0.92 -13.81 17.42
N LYS A 246 -0.80 -14.96 18.07
CA LYS A 246 -1.30 -16.24 17.54
C LYS A 246 -2.80 -16.18 17.22
N ILE A 247 -3.57 -15.51 18.09
CA ILE A 247 -5.02 -15.33 17.95
C ILE A 247 -5.35 -14.58 16.65
N TYR A 248 -4.60 -13.51 16.34
CA TYR A 248 -4.77 -12.76 15.10
C TYR A 248 -4.51 -13.65 13.86
N ASN A 249 -3.41 -14.41 13.88
CA ASN A 249 -3.06 -15.29 12.76
C ASN A 249 -4.09 -16.41 12.54
N GLU A 250 -4.64 -17.00 13.60
CA GLU A 250 -5.70 -18.00 13.53
C GLU A 250 -7.00 -17.41 12.97
N ASN A 251 -7.40 -16.22 13.41
CA ASN A 251 -8.59 -15.53 12.89
C ASN A 251 -8.46 -15.20 11.40
N LYS A 252 -7.28 -14.73 10.97
CA LYS A 252 -7.00 -14.43 9.57
C LYS A 252 -7.06 -15.69 8.70
N MET A 253 -6.52 -16.81 9.18
CA MET A 253 -6.62 -18.10 8.49
C MET A 253 -8.08 -18.56 8.33
N ASN A 254 -8.90 -18.44 9.38
CA ASN A 254 -10.32 -18.78 9.34
C ASN A 254 -11.12 -17.92 8.36
N GLN A 255 -10.77 -16.63 8.21
CA GLN A 255 -11.36 -15.77 7.20
C GLN A 255 -11.03 -16.24 5.78
N TYR A 256 -9.77 -16.60 5.51
CA TYR A 256 -9.38 -17.16 4.20
C TYR A 256 -10.12 -18.47 3.89
N LEU A 257 -10.24 -19.37 4.87
CA LEU A 257 -11.02 -20.61 4.72
C LEU A 257 -12.49 -20.33 4.42
N SER A 258 -13.08 -19.31 5.04
CA SER A 258 -14.46 -18.89 4.80
C SER A 258 -14.64 -18.38 3.36
N PHE A 259 -13.72 -17.56 2.87
CA PHE A 259 -13.74 -17.10 1.47
C PHE A 259 -13.56 -18.25 0.47
N ALA A 260 -12.68 -19.21 0.76
CA ALA A 260 -12.50 -20.40 -0.06
C ALA A 260 -13.80 -21.23 -0.14
N LEU A 261 -14.51 -21.40 0.97
CA LEU A 261 -15.80 -22.11 1.01
C LEU A 261 -16.86 -21.43 0.13
N ILE A 262 -16.95 -20.10 0.19
CA ILE A 262 -17.86 -19.31 -0.65
C ILE A 262 -17.53 -19.51 -2.14
N GLY A 263 -16.24 -19.50 -2.48
CA GLY A 263 -15.78 -19.79 -3.85
C GLY A 263 -16.22 -21.17 -4.34
N ILE A 264 -16.11 -22.21 -3.50
CA ILE A 264 -16.56 -23.57 -3.83
C ILE A 264 -18.08 -23.62 -4.06
N ILE A 265 -18.87 -22.94 -3.23
CA ILE A 265 -20.34 -22.88 -3.40
C ILE A 265 -20.70 -22.22 -4.74
N ILE A 266 -20.03 -21.14 -5.12
CA ILE A 266 -20.24 -20.46 -6.41
C ILE A 266 -19.93 -21.41 -7.57
N ILE A 267 -18.83 -22.17 -7.49
CA ILE A 267 -18.46 -23.17 -8.50
C ILE A 267 -19.54 -24.26 -8.62
N ILE A 268 -20.08 -24.76 -7.51
CA ILE A 268 -21.15 -25.78 -7.52
C ILE A 268 -22.42 -25.23 -8.20
N ILE A 269 -22.79 -23.97 -7.92
CA ILE A 269 -23.94 -23.31 -8.56
C ILE A 269 -23.71 -23.19 -10.08
N LEU A 270 -22.52 -22.77 -10.50
CA LEU A 270 -22.14 -22.70 -11.92
C LEU A 270 -22.24 -24.06 -12.60
N ILE A 271 -21.73 -25.12 -11.97
CA ILE A 271 -21.84 -26.49 -12.48
C ILE A 271 -23.31 -26.90 -12.64
N PHE A 272 -24.16 -26.58 -11.66
CA PHE A 272 -25.59 -26.90 -11.73
C PHE A 272 -26.29 -26.16 -12.89
N ILE A 273 -25.98 -24.89 -13.11
CA ILE A 273 -26.49 -24.09 -14.24
C ILE A 273 -26.06 -24.71 -15.57
N ILE A 274 -24.78 -25.08 -15.70
CA ILE A 274 -24.24 -25.72 -16.89
C ILE A 274 -24.93 -27.08 -17.14
N GLN A 275 -25.12 -27.90 -16.11
CA GLN A 275 -25.82 -29.18 -16.24
C GLN A 275 -27.29 -29.01 -16.67
N ARG A 276 -27.99 -28.01 -16.13
CA ARG A 276 -29.35 -27.62 -16.57
C ARG A 276 -29.36 -27.25 -18.05
N TYR A 277 -28.40 -26.45 -18.49
CA TYR A 277 -28.26 -26.02 -19.88
C TYR A 277 -27.98 -27.20 -20.83
N ILE A 278 -27.06 -28.11 -20.46
CA ILE A 278 -26.78 -29.34 -21.22
C ILE A 278 -28.03 -30.21 -21.35
N LYS A 279 -28.81 -30.37 -20.27
CA LYS A 279 -30.05 -31.17 -20.29
C LYS A 279 -31.10 -30.55 -21.21
N PHE A 280 -31.19 -29.21 -21.24
CA PHE A 280 -32.05 -28.49 -22.18
C PHE A 280 -31.64 -28.73 -23.64
N LEU A 281 -30.35 -28.62 -23.95
CA LEU A 281 -29.81 -28.89 -25.28
C LEU A 281 -30.09 -30.34 -25.73
N ARG A 282 -29.88 -31.33 -24.87
CA ARG A 282 -30.17 -32.75 -25.18
C ARG A 282 -31.63 -32.99 -25.54
N LYS A 283 -32.58 -32.35 -24.86
CA LYS A 283 -34.01 -32.43 -25.21
C LYS A 283 -34.28 -31.87 -26.60
N ARG A 284 -33.68 -30.72 -26.95
CA ARG A 284 -33.81 -30.15 -28.30
C ARG A 284 -33.26 -31.08 -29.37
N ILE A 285 -32.07 -31.64 -29.15
CA ILE A 285 -31.45 -32.60 -30.08
C ILE A 285 -32.34 -33.83 -30.26
N MET A 286 -32.95 -34.36 -29.19
CA MET A 286 -33.84 -35.51 -29.27
C MET A 286 -35.08 -35.24 -30.12
N ILE A 287 -35.66 -34.04 -30.03
CA ILE A 287 -36.82 -33.65 -30.85
C ILE A 287 -36.42 -33.60 -32.34
N VAL A 288 -35.32 -32.92 -32.64
CA VAL A 288 -34.81 -32.80 -34.02
C VAL A 288 -34.44 -34.18 -34.58
N ASN A 289 -33.79 -35.03 -33.80
CA ASN A 289 -33.47 -36.39 -34.21
C ASN A 289 -34.72 -37.23 -34.46
N LYS A 290 -35.80 -37.04 -33.69
CA LYS A 290 -37.06 -37.75 -33.91
C LYS A 290 -37.72 -37.31 -35.22
N GLU A 291 -37.69 -36.02 -35.51
CA GLU A 291 -38.19 -35.46 -36.77
C GLU A 291 -37.37 -35.97 -37.97
N LEU A 292 -36.04 -36.06 -37.80
CA LEU A 292 -35.13 -36.62 -38.77
C LEU A 292 -35.38 -38.12 -39.01
N VAL A 293 -35.61 -38.92 -37.96
CA VAL A 293 -35.95 -40.34 -38.08
C VAL A 293 -37.27 -40.54 -38.83
N ASN A 294 -38.30 -39.72 -38.55
CA ASN A 294 -39.55 -39.77 -39.31
C ASN A 294 -39.33 -39.42 -40.80
N GLN A 295 -38.42 -38.50 -41.13
CA GLN A 295 -38.05 -38.21 -42.52
C GLN A 295 -37.33 -39.39 -43.18
N TYR A 296 -36.48 -40.10 -42.44
CA TYR A 296 -35.82 -41.31 -42.92
C TYR A 296 -36.80 -42.47 -43.16
N GLU A 297 -37.79 -42.69 -42.28
CA GLU A 297 -38.84 -43.70 -42.50
C GLU A 297 -39.68 -43.39 -43.75
N GLN A 298 -40.02 -42.11 -43.99
CA GLN A 298 -40.67 -41.70 -45.24
C GLN A 298 -39.79 -41.97 -46.47
N LEU A 299 -38.49 -41.72 -46.37
CA LEU A 299 -37.53 -41.99 -47.44
C LEU A 299 -37.38 -43.50 -47.71
N GLU A 300 -37.46 -44.33 -46.66
CA GLU A 300 -37.38 -45.79 -46.74
C GLU A 300 -38.58 -46.39 -47.50
N THR A 301 -39.80 -45.88 -47.26
CA THR A 301 -40.99 -46.29 -48.04
C THR A 301 -40.89 -45.93 -49.53
N VAL A 302 -40.23 -44.82 -49.87
CA VAL A 302 -39.94 -44.43 -51.26
C VAL A 302 -38.84 -45.32 -51.87
N HIS A 303 -37.87 -45.77 -51.07
CA HIS A 303 -36.82 -46.70 -51.51
C HIS A 303 -37.34 -48.13 -51.75
N GLU A 304 -38.34 -48.60 -51.00
CA GLU A 304 -38.96 -49.91 -51.24
C GLU A 304 -39.74 -49.95 -52.58
N GLU A 305 -40.44 -48.88 -52.96
CA GLU A 305 -41.05 -48.76 -54.29
C GLU A 305 -40.00 -48.72 -55.41
N LEU A 306 -38.84 -48.11 -55.15
CA LEU A 306 -37.71 -48.03 -56.09
C LEU A 306 -36.99 -49.38 -56.25
N ALA A 307 -36.90 -50.18 -55.19
CA ALA A 307 -36.22 -51.47 -55.17
C ALA A 307 -36.90 -52.52 -56.07
N ILE A 308 -38.23 -52.50 -56.17
CA ILE A 308 -39.01 -53.38 -57.07
C ILE A 308 -38.68 -53.07 -58.55
N THR A 309 -38.45 -51.80 -58.88
CA THR A 309 -38.01 -51.39 -60.23
C THR A 309 -36.52 -51.66 -60.48
N GLU A 310 -35.70 -51.76 -59.43
CA GLU A 310 -34.27 -52.00 -59.52
C GLU A 310 -33.92 -53.49 -59.70
N GLU A 311 -34.75 -54.40 -59.18
CA GLU A 311 -34.53 -55.86 -59.22
C GLU A 311 -34.54 -56.44 -60.65
N GLU A 312 -35.33 -55.85 -61.56
CA GLU A 312 -35.32 -56.19 -63.00
C GLU A 312 -34.06 -55.68 -63.73
N LEU A 313 -33.44 -54.60 -63.24
CA LEU A 313 -32.23 -54.01 -63.82
C LEU A 313 -30.94 -54.68 -63.29
N ARG A 314 -30.99 -55.25 -62.08
CA ARG A 314 -29.86 -55.76 -61.28
C ARG A 314 -29.22 -57.04 -61.83
N ALA A 315 -30.01 -57.95 -62.38
CA ALA A 315 -29.51 -59.23 -62.91
C ALA A 315 -28.54 -59.07 -64.10
N GLN A 316 -28.66 -57.96 -64.86
CA GLN A 316 -27.77 -57.66 -65.98
C GLN A 316 -26.53 -56.82 -65.57
N TYR A 317 -26.51 -56.27 -64.35
CA TYR A 317 -25.52 -55.28 -63.90
C TYR A 317 -24.53 -55.85 -62.85
N ASP A 318 -24.92 -56.88 -62.11
CA ASP A 318 -24.20 -57.45 -60.94
C ASP A 318 -22.80 -58.03 -61.21
N GLN A 319 -22.45 -58.35 -62.46
CA GLN A 319 -21.11 -58.87 -62.77
C GLN A 319 -20.07 -57.76 -63.02
N ALA A 320 -20.52 -56.54 -63.34
CA ALA A 320 -19.64 -55.38 -63.59
C ALA A 320 -19.40 -54.54 -62.33
N LEU A 321 -20.34 -54.52 -61.36
CA LEU A 321 -20.36 -53.53 -60.28
C LEU A 321 -19.47 -53.78 -59.06
N LYS A 322 -19.18 -55.04 -58.71
CA LYS A 322 -18.41 -55.35 -57.48
C LYS A 322 -17.01 -54.75 -57.45
N SER A 323 -16.42 -54.49 -58.62
CA SER A 323 -15.09 -53.87 -58.73
C SER A 323 -15.13 -52.35 -58.69
N GLU A 324 -16.26 -51.74 -59.06
CA GLU A 324 -16.41 -50.28 -59.17
C GLU A 324 -16.87 -49.67 -57.83
N GLU A 325 -17.70 -50.38 -57.07
CA GLU A 325 -18.30 -49.88 -55.83
C GLU A 325 -17.29 -49.77 -54.66
N ILE A 326 -16.32 -50.68 -54.59
CA ILE A 326 -15.21 -50.63 -53.62
C ILE A 326 -14.30 -49.42 -53.90
N ALA A 327 -14.09 -49.08 -55.18
CA ALA A 327 -13.31 -47.92 -55.57
C ALA A 327 -14.06 -46.61 -55.24
N ARG A 328 -15.35 -46.54 -55.53
CA ARG A 328 -16.21 -45.37 -55.28
C ARG A 328 -16.33 -44.99 -53.81
N LEU A 329 -16.54 -45.96 -52.92
CA LEU A 329 -16.66 -45.73 -51.45
C LEU A 329 -15.34 -45.28 -50.80
N SER A 330 -14.20 -45.74 -51.31
CA SER A 330 -12.88 -45.28 -50.86
C SER A 330 -12.61 -43.84 -51.30
N GLU A 331 -12.95 -43.51 -52.56
CA GLU A 331 -12.83 -42.17 -53.12
C GLU A 331 -13.76 -41.16 -52.44
N GLU A 332 -15.00 -41.54 -52.12
CA GLU A 332 -15.97 -40.69 -51.43
C GLU A 332 -15.55 -40.40 -49.98
N ARG A 333 -15.04 -41.39 -49.24
CA ARG A 333 -14.48 -41.19 -47.89
C ARG A 333 -13.24 -40.29 -47.92
N PHE A 334 -12.38 -40.46 -48.90
CA PHE A 334 -11.18 -39.63 -49.06
C PHE A 334 -11.57 -38.18 -49.40
N ARG A 335 -12.55 -37.99 -50.31
CA ARG A 335 -13.08 -36.68 -50.68
C ARG A 335 -13.73 -35.95 -49.49
N LEU A 336 -14.60 -36.62 -48.73
CA LEU A 336 -15.27 -36.02 -47.57
C LEU A 336 -14.30 -35.67 -46.43
N ALA A 337 -13.31 -36.53 -46.15
CA ALA A 337 -12.27 -36.23 -45.15
C ALA A 337 -11.41 -35.03 -45.57
N PHE A 338 -11.18 -34.86 -46.87
CA PHE A 338 -10.40 -33.77 -47.42
C PHE A 338 -11.18 -32.44 -47.48
N GLU A 339 -12.42 -32.45 -47.98
CA GLU A 339 -13.29 -31.27 -47.99
C GLU A 339 -13.56 -30.75 -46.57
N GLY A 340 -13.70 -31.66 -45.59
CA GLY A 340 -13.83 -31.31 -44.17
C GLY A 340 -12.58 -30.70 -43.55
N ALA A 341 -11.38 -30.98 -44.08
CA ALA A 341 -10.12 -30.39 -43.61
C ALA A 341 -9.88 -28.98 -44.17
N ASN A 342 -10.60 -28.59 -45.23
CA ASN A 342 -10.49 -27.27 -45.89
C ASN A 342 -9.07 -26.92 -46.38
N ASP A 343 -8.23 -27.93 -46.61
CA ASP A 343 -6.86 -27.84 -47.12
C ASP A 343 -6.84 -27.80 -48.66
N GLY A 344 -5.78 -27.27 -49.28
CA GLY A 344 -5.50 -27.43 -50.71
C GLY A 344 -4.55 -28.59 -50.98
N LEU A 345 -4.89 -29.54 -51.87
CA LEU A 345 -3.93 -30.59 -52.26
C LEU A 345 -2.99 -30.10 -53.33
N TRP A 346 -1.78 -30.60 -53.26
CA TRP A 346 -0.80 -30.51 -54.32
C TRP A 346 -0.13 -31.85 -54.53
N ASP A 347 0.22 -32.13 -55.78
CA ASP A 347 0.90 -33.35 -56.19
C ASP A 347 1.97 -33.01 -57.21
N CYS A 348 3.22 -33.29 -56.85
CA CYS A 348 4.39 -33.01 -57.65
C CYS A 348 5.01 -34.29 -58.18
N ASP A 349 5.13 -34.40 -59.49
CA ASP A 349 6.05 -35.33 -60.14
C ASP A 349 7.46 -34.74 -60.09
N LEU A 350 8.35 -35.40 -59.35
CA LEU A 350 9.72 -34.92 -59.14
C LEU A 350 10.66 -35.24 -60.31
N THR A 351 10.24 -36.08 -61.25
CA THR A 351 11.05 -36.48 -62.41
C THR A 351 11.02 -35.43 -63.52
N ASN A 352 9.86 -34.79 -63.72
CA ASN A 352 9.64 -33.78 -64.76
C ASN A 352 9.27 -32.39 -64.18
N GLY A 353 9.09 -32.29 -62.86
CA GLY A 353 8.77 -31.04 -62.15
C GLY A 353 7.32 -30.58 -62.32
N THR A 354 6.41 -31.48 -62.71
CA THR A 354 5.00 -31.14 -62.94
C THR A 354 4.23 -31.11 -61.62
N LEU A 355 3.48 -30.03 -61.35
CA LEU A 355 2.60 -29.87 -60.19
C LEU A 355 1.13 -29.89 -60.58
N LEU A 356 0.34 -30.64 -59.84
CA LEU A 356 -1.12 -30.65 -59.89
C LEU A 356 -1.66 -30.04 -58.59
N TYR A 357 -2.72 -29.24 -58.72
CA TYR A 357 -3.36 -28.54 -57.62
C TYR A 357 -4.83 -28.95 -57.55
N SER A 358 -5.38 -29.10 -56.34
CA SER A 358 -6.83 -29.14 -56.17
C SER A 358 -7.46 -27.75 -56.39
N GLU A 359 -8.77 -27.70 -56.62
CA GLU A 359 -9.51 -26.42 -56.71
C GLU A 359 -9.31 -25.57 -55.45
N LYS A 360 -9.30 -26.20 -54.27
CA LYS A 360 -9.04 -25.48 -53.02
C LYS A 360 -7.66 -24.85 -52.97
N CYS A 361 -6.64 -25.52 -53.51
CA CYS A 361 -5.29 -24.96 -53.60
C CYS A 361 -5.25 -23.74 -54.55
N ASN A 362 -6.02 -23.77 -55.64
CA ASN A 362 -6.20 -22.60 -56.52
C ASN A 362 -6.89 -21.44 -55.79
N GLU A 363 -7.90 -21.71 -54.96
CA GLU A 363 -8.56 -20.69 -54.14
C GLU A 363 -7.60 -20.03 -53.15
N LEU A 364 -6.84 -20.84 -52.39
CA LEU A 364 -5.89 -20.37 -51.38
C LEU A 364 -4.78 -19.49 -51.97
N LEU A 365 -4.35 -19.79 -53.20
CA LEU A 365 -3.36 -19.01 -53.94
C LEU A 365 -3.98 -17.85 -54.75
N GLY A 366 -5.31 -17.72 -54.76
CA GLY A 366 -6.06 -16.61 -55.37
C GLY A 366 -6.20 -16.69 -56.89
N SER A 367 -6.29 -17.90 -57.46
CA SER A 367 -6.43 -18.13 -58.91
C SER A 367 -7.78 -18.77 -59.28
N ASN A 368 -8.89 -18.10 -58.93
CA ASN A 368 -10.26 -18.55 -59.25
C ASN A 368 -10.61 -18.35 -60.74
N ASN A 369 -10.02 -19.14 -61.64
CA ASN A 369 -10.32 -19.33 -63.09
C ASN A 369 -9.12 -19.20 -64.05
N LYS A 370 -7.88 -19.29 -63.58
CA LYS A 370 -6.70 -19.50 -64.44
C LYS A 370 -5.81 -20.57 -63.83
N ASN A 371 -5.55 -21.65 -64.58
CA ASN A 371 -4.64 -22.71 -64.17
C ASN A 371 -3.32 -22.09 -63.68
N LEU A 372 -2.97 -22.32 -62.41
CA LEU A 372 -1.62 -22.09 -61.92
C LEU A 372 -0.65 -22.84 -62.83
N ASP A 373 0.52 -22.27 -63.09
CA ASP A 373 1.54 -22.95 -63.88
C ASP A 373 1.88 -24.28 -63.17
N LYS A 374 1.76 -25.37 -63.91
CA LYS A 374 1.95 -26.73 -63.41
C LYS A 374 3.43 -27.08 -63.26
N ASN A 375 4.28 -26.10 -63.02
CA ASN A 375 5.72 -26.29 -62.85
C ASN A 375 6.11 -25.99 -61.40
N ILE A 376 6.86 -26.89 -60.77
CA ILE A 376 7.35 -26.71 -59.39
C ILE A 376 8.13 -25.40 -59.20
N LYS A 377 8.85 -24.93 -60.23
CA LYS A 377 9.58 -23.65 -60.19
C LYS A 377 8.64 -22.44 -60.06
N TYR A 378 7.39 -22.57 -60.52
CA TYR A 378 6.39 -21.53 -60.31
C TYR A 378 5.92 -21.50 -58.85
N PHE A 379 5.70 -22.67 -58.25
CA PHE A 379 5.38 -22.78 -56.82
C PHE A 379 6.47 -22.16 -55.94
N GLU A 380 7.74 -22.44 -56.24
CA GLU A 380 8.89 -21.85 -55.53
C GLU A 380 8.94 -20.32 -55.66
N LYS A 381 8.55 -19.75 -56.80
CA LYS A 381 8.47 -18.29 -56.99
C LYS A 381 7.39 -17.62 -56.14
N LEU A 382 6.39 -18.38 -55.67
CA LEU A 382 5.37 -17.85 -54.77
C LEU A 382 5.92 -17.75 -53.34
N ILE A 383 6.95 -18.49 -52.97
CA ILE A 383 7.53 -18.44 -51.63
C ILE A 383 8.26 -17.11 -51.43
N HIS A 384 8.09 -16.49 -50.27
CA HIS A 384 8.81 -15.27 -49.90
C HIS A 384 10.32 -15.54 -49.84
N PRO A 385 11.19 -14.66 -50.39
CA PRO A 385 12.63 -14.89 -50.48
C PRO A 385 13.29 -15.36 -49.17
N ASP A 386 12.97 -14.70 -48.05
CA ASP A 386 13.50 -15.02 -46.71
C ASP A 386 13.23 -16.47 -46.24
N TYR A 387 12.24 -17.14 -46.83
CA TYR A 387 11.84 -18.50 -46.45
C TYR A 387 12.31 -19.57 -47.44
N MET A 388 12.99 -19.17 -48.54
CA MET A 388 13.50 -20.13 -49.53
C MET A 388 14.55 -21.06 -48.95
N GLU A 389 15.41 -20.56 -48.06
CA GLU A 389 16.43 -21.39 -47.41
C GLU A 389 15.79 -22.44 -46.49
N LEU A 390 14.81 -22.03 -45.69
CA LEU A 390 14.03 -22.92 -44.83
C LEU A 390 13.26 -23.98 -45.62
N TYR A 391 12.64 -23.59 -46.74
CA TYR A 391 11.94 -24.50 -47.64
C TYR A 391 12.90 -25.55 -48.21
N ASN A 392 14.02 -25.12 -48.81
CA ASN A 392 15.02 -26.01 -49.39
C ASN A 392 15.64 -26.94 -48.35
N PHE A 393 15.92 -26.43 -47.15
CA PHE A 393 16.44 -27.24 -46.05
C PHE A 393 15.48 -28.39 -45.69
N ASN A 394 14.20 -28.07 -45.44
CA ASN A 394 13.21 -29.09 -45.06
C ASN A 394 12.88 -30.05 -46.20
N ALA A 395 12.80 -29.56 -47.44
CA ALA A 395 12.58 -30.40 -48.62
C ALA A 395 13.73 -31.41 -48.81
N ASN A 396 14.99 -30.95 -48.73
CA ASN A 396 16.16 -31.80 -48.86
C ASN A 396 16.23 -32.88 -47.77
N ARG A 397 15.94 -32.54 -46.50
CA ARG A 397 15.91 -33.53 -45.41
C ARG A 397 14.87 -34.61 -45.65
N HIS A 398 13.68 -34.25 -46.13
CA HIS A 398 12.65 -35.23 -46.44
C HIS A 398 13.02 -36.12 -47.64
N LEU A 399 13.57 -35.53 -48.70
CA LEU A 399 14.03 -36.27 -49.88
C LEU A 399 15.22 -37.21 -49.60
N LYS A 400 15.97 -36.97 -48.51
CA LYS A 400 17.04 -37.85 -48.00
C LYS A 400 16.58 -38.88 -46.97
N HIS A 401 15.27 -39.01 -46.74
CA HIS A 401 14.68 -39.88 -45.71
C HIS A 401 15.03 -39.52 -44.25
N GLU A 402 15.49 -38.31 -43.97
CA GLU A 402 15.80 -37.89 -42.59
C GLU A 402 14.54 -37.53 -41.78
N THR A 403 13.39 -37.37 -42.46
CA THR A 403 12.10 -37.01 -41.85
C THR A 403 10.96 -37.83 -42.48
N SER A 404 9.98 -38.22 -41.68
CA SER A 404 8.82 -39.02 -42.13
C SER A 404 7.85 -38.28 -43.06
N TYR A 405 7.85 -36.95 -43.02
CA TYR A 405 7.05 -36.04 -43.83
C TYR A 405 7.77 -34.70 -43.99
N PHE A 406 7.56 -34.05 -45.11
CA PHE A 406 7.90 -32.64 -45.32
C PHE A 406 6.86 -31.76 -44.60
N SER A 407 7.31 -30.75 -43.86
CA SER A 407 6.44 -29.77 -43.21
C SER A 407 7.18 -28.45 -43.05
N VAL A 408 6.61 -27.35 -43.52
CA VAL A 408 7.17 -26.00 -43.34
C VAL A 408 6.06 -24.95 -43.25
N GLU A 409 6.21 -24.03 -42.30
CA GLU A 409 5.38 -22.82 -42.22
C GLU A 409 6.15 -21.69 -42.92
N LEU A 410 5.57 -21.11 -43.98
CA LEU A 410 6.22 -20.07 -44.78
C LEU A 410 5.21 -19.06 -45.33
N LYS A 411 5.71 -17.91 -45.79
CA LYS A 411 4.87 -16.91 -46.46
C LYS A 411 4.84 -17.19 -47.96
N MET A 412 3.64 -17.34 -48.52
CA MET A 412 3.44 -17.47 -49.96
C MET A 412 2.67 -16.28 -50.52
N LYS A 413 3.10 -15.81 -51.68
CA LYS A 413 2.47 -14.74 -52.44
C LYS A 413 1.18 -15.25 -53.05
N THR A 414 0.08 -14.67 -52.60
CA THR A 414 -1.23 -14.83 -53.21
C THR A 414 -1.47 -13.70 -54.21
N ARG A 415 -2.33 -13.93 -55.20
CA ARG A 415 -2.69 -12.89 -56.17
C ARG A 415 -3.53 -11.76 -55.59
N THR A 416 -4.25 -12.01 -54.50
CA THR A 416 -5.29 -11.12 -53.98
C THR A 416 -4.95 -10.49 -52.63
N ARG A 417 -4.15 -11.15 -51.78
CA ARG A 417 -3.87 -10.73 -50.40
C ARG A 417 -2.39 -10.44 -50.11
N GLY A 418 -1.54 -10.40 -51.14
CA GLY A 418 -0.09 -10.30 -50.94
C GLY A 418 0.46 -11.58 -50.31
N TYR A 419 1.41 -11.47 -49.38
CA TYR A 419 1.99 -12.64 -48.70
C TYR A 419 1.10 -13.14 -47.55
N VAL A 420 0.74 -14.42 -47.60
CA VAL A 420 -0.13 -15.10 -46.63
C VAL A 420 0.64 -16.25 -45.99
N TRP A 421 0.38 -16.53 -44.71
CA TRP A 421 1.03 -17.64 -44.00
C TRP A 421 0.41 -18.98 -44.40
N MET A 422 1.25 -19.87 -44.93
CA MET A 422 0.86 -21.19 -45.39
C MET A 422 1.68 -22.27 -44.67
N LEU A 423 0.99 -23.33 -44.26
CA LEU A 423 1.62 -24.58 -43.86
C LEU A 423 1.64 -25.51 -45.08
N VAL A 424 2.84 -25.85 -45.56
CA VAL A 424 3.02 -26.82 -46.64
C VAL A 424 3.46 -28.14 -46.03
N ARG A 425 2.68 -29.20 -46.25
CA ARG A 425 3.03 -30.57 -45.83
C ARG A 425 3.05 -31.49 -47.03
N GLY A 426 3.95 -32.48 -47.03
CA GLY A 426 4.06 -33.42 -48.13
C GLY A 426 4.70 -34.74 -47.73
N LYS A 427 4.44 -35.78 -48.53
CA LYS A 427 5.08 -37.08 -48.41
C LYS A 427 5.60 -37.54 -49.76
N ALA A 428 6.89 -37.86 -49.82
CA ALA A 428 7.54 -38.38 -51.02
C ALA A 428 7.29 -39.88 -51.18
N ILE A 429 7.13 -40.27 -52.45
CA ILE A 429 7.14 -41.64 -52.95
C ILE A 429 8.46 -41.83 -53.71
N PHE A 430 9.12 -42.95 -53.44
CA PHE A 430 10.43 -43.28 -53.97
C PHE A 430 10.32 -44.50 -54.89
N ASN A 431 11.17 -44.57 -55.90
CA ASN A 431 11.27 -45.77 -56.75
C ASN A 431 12.05 -46.89 -56.03
N LYS A 432 12.15 -48.06 -56.69
CA LYS A 432 12.86 -49.24 -56.17
C LYS A 432 14.35 -49.01 -55.90
N SER A 433 14.94 -47.94 -56.46
CA SER A 433 16.34 -47.56 -56.27
C SER A 433 16.53 -46.49 -55.19
N GLY A 434 15.46 -46.12 -54.46
CA GLY A 434 15.50 -45.10 -53.40
C GLY A 434 15.50 -43.66 -53.90
N ILE A 435 15.21 -43.43 -55.19
CA ILE A 435 15.16 -42.08 -55.78
C ILE A 435 13.72 -41.55 -55.65
N PRO A 436 13.50 -40.32 -55.15
CA PRO A 436 12.18 -39.73 -55.03
C PRO A 436 11.59 -39.45 -56.43
N ILE A 437 10.38 -39.93 -56.67
CA ILE A 437 9.68 -39.81 -57.97
C ILE A 437 8.44 -38.93 -57.91
N ARG A 438 7.79 -38.82 -56.75
CA ARG A 438 6.56 -38.04 -56.58
C ARG A 438 6.47 -37.53 -55.15
N MET A 439 5.86 -36.37 -54.92
CA MET A 439 5.54 -35.88 -53.59
C MET A 439 4.13 -35.30 -53.60
N ALA A 440 3.26 -35.77 -52.72
CA ALA A 440 1.90 -35.27 -52.60
C ALA A 440 1.62 -34.81 -51.18
N GLY A 441 0.74 -33.84 -51.03
CA GLY A 441 0.55 -33.19 -49.75
C GLY A 441 -0.56 -32.15 -49.71
N SER A 442 -0.57 -31.39 -48.62
CA SER A 442 -1.56 -30.34 -48.38
C SER A 442 -0.92 -28.98 -48.17
N LEU A 443 -1.73 -27.95 -48.42
CA LEU A 443 -1.47 -26.54 -48.24
C LEU A 443 -2.60 -25.96 -47.38
N THR A 444 -2.27 -25.45 -46.20
CA THR A 444 -3.26 -24.89 -45.25
C THR A 444 -2.97 -23.42 -45.00
N ASP A 445 -3.98 -22.54 -45.09
CA ASP A 445 -3.85 -21.15 -44.65
C ASP A 445 -3.87 -21.10 -43.11
N ILE A 446 -2.74 -20.71 -42.52
CA ILE A 446 -2.56 -20.62 -41.06
C ILE A 446 -2.55 -19.16 -40.59
N SER A 447 -3.02 -18.22 -41.40
CA SER A 447 -2.96 -16.78 -41.09
C SER A 447 -3.77 -16.41 -39.86
N GLN A 448 -4.98 -16.96 -39.69
CA GLN A 448 -5.77 -16.73 -38.48
C GLN A 448 -5.07 -17.27 -37.23
N ARG A 449 -4.44 -18.45 -37.33
CA ARG A 449 -3.65 -19.01 -36.22
C ARG A 449 -2.49 -18.09 -35.85
N LYS A 450 -1.74 -17.59 -36.84
CA LYS A 450 -0.64 -16.63 -36.61
C LYS A 450 -1.12 -15.31 -36.01
N GLN A 451 -2.27 -14.80 -36.45
CA GLN A 451 -2.89 -13.61 -35.86
C GLN A 451 -3.30 -13.83 -34.40
N HIS A 452 -3.89 -14.99 -34.07
CA HIS A 452 -4.21 -15.33 -32.69
C HIS A 452 -2.95 -15.51 -31.83
N GLU A 453 -1.89 -16.15 -32.36
CA GLU A 453 -0.59 -16.27 -31.68
C GLU A 453 -0.02 -14.86 -31.35
N GLU A 454 -0.10 -13.92 -32.28
CA GLU A 454 0.34 -12.52 -32.08
C GLU A 454 -0.53 -11.78 -31.05
N ILE A 455 -1.85 -11.93 -31.11
CA ILE A 455 -2.77 -11.32 -30.14
C ILE A 455 -2.51 -11.87 -28.73
N ILE A 456 -2.35 -13.18 -28.58
CA ILE A 456 -2.02 -13.82 -27.30
C ILE A 456 -0.68 -13.28 -26.78
N TYR A 457 0.32 -13.15 -27.65
CA TYR A 457 1.62 -12.57 -27.29
C TYR A 457 1.46 -11.13 -26.79
N LYS A 458 0.73 -10.27 -27.52
CA LYS A 458 0.45 -8.90 -27.09
C LYS A 458 -0.29 -8.84 -25.75
N MET A 459 -1.33 -9.67 -25.57
CA MET A 459 -2.09 -9.74 -24.31
C MET A 459 -1.25 -10.21 -23.11
N ALA A 460 -0.25 -11.05 -23.34
CA ALA A 460 0.60 -11.57 -22.27
C ALA A 460 1.73 -10.60 -21.88
N TYR A 461 2.26 -9.83 -22.82
CA TYR A 461 3.52 -9.08 -22.65
C TYR A 461 3.37 -7.55 -22.74
N TYR A 462 2.22 -7.02 -23.16
CA TYR A 462 1.98 -5.59 -23.28
C TYR A 462 0.77 -5.16 -22.44
N ASP A 463 0.76 -3.91 -22.00
CA ASP A 463 -0.35 -3.30 -21.28
C ASP A 463 -1.51 -3.04 -22.26
N SER A 464 -2.72 -3.47 -21.90
CA SER A 464 -3.88 -3.39 -22.79
C SER A 464 -4.38 -1.97 -23.05
N LEU A 465 -4.01 -1.00 -22.21
CA LEU A 465 -4.42 0.39 -22.36
C LEU A 465 -3.37 1.21 -23.12
N THR A 466 -2.11 1.13 -22.69
CA THR A 466 -1.04 1.99 -23.21
C THR A 466 -0.24 1.36 -24.35
N GLU A 467 -0.44 0.08 -24.65
CA GLU A 467 0.27 -0.71 -25.68
C GLU A 467 1.80 -0.82 -25.52
N ILE A 468 2.38 -0.26 -24.44
CA ILE A 468 3.77 -0.45 -24.03
C ILE A 468 3.96 -1.76 -23.24
N PRO A 469 5.20 -2.27 -23.09
CA PRO A 469 5.50 -3.44 -22.27
C PRO A 469 4.83 -3.45 -20.90
N ASN A 470 4.35 -4.61 -20.47
CA ASN A 470 3.85 -4.81 -19.12
C ASN A 470 4.96 -5.32 -18.19
N ARG A 471 4.62 -5.53 -16.91
CA ARG A 471 5.53 -6.07 -15.89
C ARG A 471 6.25 -7.36 -16.32
N ILE A 472 5.55 -8.30 -16.96
CA ILE A 472 6.12 -9.60 -17.34
C ILE A 472 7.23 -9.43 -18.38
N LEU A 473 6.98 -8.61 -19.41
CA LEU A 473 7.98 -8.34 -20.44
C LEU A 473 9.18 -7.56 -19.88
N LEU A 474 8.92 -6.56 -19.04
CA LEU A 474 9.97 -5.79 -18.36
C LEU A 474 10.87 -6.68 -17.51
N GLU A 475 10.31 -7.50 -16.61
CA GLU A 475 11.10 -8.37 -15.73
C GLU A 475 11.95 -9.37 -16.55
N SER A 476 11.38 -9.93 -17.63
CA SER A 476 12.12 -10.79 -18.55
C SER A 476 13.29 -10.06 -19.22
N LYS A 477 13.08 -8.84 -19.71
CA LYS A 477 14.09 -8.03 -20.40
C LYS A 477 15.15 -7.47 -19.46
N LEU A 478 14.77 -7.11 -18.23
CA LEU A 478 15.67 -6.67 -17.19
C LEU A 478 16.57 -7.83 -16.72
N ASN A 479 16.02 -9.04 -16.58
CA ASN A 479 16.82 -10.22 -16.26
C ASN A 479 17.83 -10.56 -17.38
N GLU A 480 17.41 -10.47 -18.65
CA GLU A 480 18.31 -10.57 -19.81
C GLU A 480 19.42 -9.51 -19.75
N ALA A 481 19.05 -8.25 -19.50
CA ALA A 481 19.99 -7.13 -19.38
C ALA A 481 21.01 -7.30 -18.25
N ILE A 482 20.57 -7.76 -17.07
CA ILE A 482 21.46 -8.02 -15.93
C ILE A 482 22.45 -9.13 -16.27
N ASN A 483 22.02 -10.19 -16.95
CA ASN A 483 22.91 -11.29 -17.33
C ASN A 483 23.94 -10.85 -18.39
N GLU A 484 23.54 -10.01 -19.35
CA GLU A 484 24.46 -9.39 -20.31
C GLU A 484 25.47 -8.47 -19.60
N ALA A 485 24.98 -7.57 -18.75
CA ALA A 485 25.77 -6.63 -17.96
C ALA A 485 26.80 -7.32 -17.04
N LYS A 486 26.47 -8.49 -16.48
CA LYS A 486 27.42 -9.33 -15.72
C LYS A 486 28.62 -9.79 -16.55
N VAL A 487 28.42 -10.03 -17.85
CA VAL A 487 29.48 -10.50 -18.75
C VAL A 487 30.26 -9.33 -19.33
N SER A 488 29.60 -8.24 -19.71
CA SER A 488 30.22 -7.05 -20.31
C SER A 488 30.77 -6.04 -19.28
N ASN A 489 30.46 -6.22 -17.99
CA ASN A 489 30.76 -5.27 -16.90
C ASN A 489 30.20 -3.87 -17.19
N GLU A 490 28.95 -3.84 -17.65
CA GLU A 490 28.19 -2.61 -17.89
C GLU A 490 27.24 -2.31 -16.73
N ASP A 491 26.99 -1.03 -16.51
CA ASP A 491 25.99 -0.57 -15.54
C ASP A 491 24.62 -0.42 -16.22
N LEU A 492 23.56 -0.51 -15.42
CA LEU A 492 22.19 -0.27 -15.86
C LEU A 492 21.42 0.51 -14.79
N ALA A 493 20.36 1.22 -15.19
CA ALA A 493 19.50 1.96 -14.28
C ALA A 493 18.04 1.54 -14.44
N VAL A 494 17.34 1.49 -13.31
CA VAL A 494 15.89 1.34 -13.24
C VAL A 494 15.32 2.61 -12.62
N MET A 495 14.39 3.25 -13.33
CA MET A 495 13.61 4.36 -12.82
C MET A 495 12.18 3.89 -12.58
N PHE A 496 11.67 4.13 -11.38
CA PHE A 496 10.27 3.92 -11.01
C PHE A 496 9.58 5.29 -10.99
N LEU A 497 8.50 5.44 -11.75
CA LEU A 497 7.79 6.69 -11.94
C LEU A 497 6.34 6.52 -11.49
N ASP A 498 5.84 7.53 -10.81
CA ASP A 498 4.44 7.59 -10.40
C ASP A 498 3.88 8.99 -10.67
N LEU A 499 2.66 9.06 -11.20
CA LEU A 499 2.00 10.33 -11.52
C LEU A 499 1.36 10.95 -10.27
N ASP A 500 1.84 12.13 -9.89
CA ASP A 500 1.41 12.77 -8.67
C ASP A 500 -0.08 13.15 -8.72
N ASN A 501 -0.81 12.81 -7.66
CA ASN A 501 -2.23 13.10 -7.49
C ASN A 501 -3.14 12.53 -8.60
N PHE A 502 -2.74 11.47 -9.31
CA PHE A 502 -3.55 10.86 -10.36
C PHE A 502 -4.92 10.36 -9.88
N LYS A 503 -5.01 9.90 -8.62
CA LYS A 503 -6.31 9.56 -8.01
C LYS A 503 -7.24 10.78 -7.95
N SER A 504 -6.77 11.90 -7.41
CA SER A 504 -7.54 13.15 -7.37
C SER A 504 -7.91 13.65 -8.76
N PHE A 505 -7.01 13.45 -9.74
CA PHE A 505 -7.31 13.72 -11.14
C PHE A 505 -8.48 12.86 -11.66
N ASN A 506 -8.46 11.55 -11.39
CA ASN A 506 -9.56 10.65 -11.75
C ASN A 506 -10.87 11.00 -11.06
N ASP A 507 -10.82 11.41 -9.79
CA ASP A 507 -12.01 11.83 -9.05
C ASP A 507 -12.65 13.10 -9.67
N ASN A 508 -11.84 13.99 -10.24
CA ASN A 508 -12.30 15.23 -10.87
C ASN A 508 -12.73 15.06 -12.34
N PHE A 509 -12.01 14.26 -13.13
CA PHE A 509 -12.20 14.15 -14.59
C PHE A 509 -12.80 12.81 -15.04
N GLY A 510 -12.90 11.83 -14.14
CA GLY A 510 -13.39 10.48 -14.41
C GLY A 510 -12.32 9.55 -14.99
N HIS A 511 -12.46 8.25 -14.71
CA HIS A 511 -11.50 7.22 -15.13
C HIS A 511 -11.25 7.17 -16.65
N ALA A 512 -12.28 7.36 -17.47
CA ALA A 512 -12.12 7.36 -18.93
C ALA A 512 -11.22 8.50 -19.44
N PHE A 513 -11.16 9.62 -18.71
CA PHE A 513 -10.25 10.72 -19.04
C PHE A 513 -8.83 10.46 -18.50
N GLY A 514 -8.73 9.84 -17.31
CA GLY A 514 -7.46 9.32 -16.78
C GLY A 514 -6.80 8.32 -17.72
N ASP A 515 -7.57 7.43 -18.34
CA ASP A 515 -7.07 6.46 -19.32
C ASP A 515 -6.40 7.16 -20.52
N LYS A 516 -7.00 8.25 -21.01
CA LYS A 516 -6.39 9.07 -22.08
C LYS A 516 -5.10 9.75 -21.64
N LEU A 517 -5.05 10.21 -20.39
CA LEU A 517 -3.83 10.78 -19.82
C LEU A 517 -2.72 9.73 -19.77
N LEU A 518 -3.01 8.51 -19.29
CA LEU A 518 -2.04 7.42 -19.23
C LEU A 518 -1.48 7.05 -20.62
N ILE A 519 -2.35 6.98 -21.63
CA ILE A 519 -1.92 6.77 -23.03
C ILE A 519 -0.98 7.89 -23.48
N LYS A 520 -1.31 9.15 -23.16
CA LYS A 520 -0.49 10.30 -23.55
C LYS A 520 0.87 10.30 -22.85
N ILE A 521 0.91 9.92 -21.57
CA ILE A 521 2.15 9.78 -20.79
C ILE A 521 3.02 8.66 -21.35
N ALA A 522 2.45 7.50 -21.68
CA ALA A 522 3.20 6.40 -22.30
C ALA A 522 3.90 6.84 -23.60
N GLN A 523 3.18 7.55 -24.48
CA GLN A 523 3.74 8.09 -25.73
C GLN A 523 4.84 9.12 -25.48
N LEU A 524 4.72 9.95 -24.44
CA LEU A 524 5.74 10.91 -24.07
C LEU A 524 7.01 10.21 -23.58
N LEU A 525 6.86 9.19 -22.73
CA LEU A 525 7.98 8.43 -22.21
C LEU A 525 8.73 7.69 -23.33
N GLU A 526 8.02 7.03 -24.26
CA GLU A 526 8.64 6.41 -25.44
C GLU A 526 9.34 7.42 -26.36
N GLY A 527 8.88 8.67 -26.39
CA GLY A 527 9.52 9.74 -27.15
C GLY A 527 10.81 10.27 -26.53
N VAL A 528 10.93 10.20 -25.20
CA VAL A 528 12.12 10.65 -24.45
C VAL A 528 13.17 9.53 -24.34
N VAL A 529 12.74 8.28 -24.21
CA VAL A 529 13.61 7.14 -23.96
C VAL A 529 13.96 6.43 -25.28
N SER A 530 15.23 6.47 -25.68
CA SER A 530 15.71 5.83 -26.91
C SER A 530 15.99 4.33 -26.75
N GLU A 531 15.73 3.53 -27.79
CA GLU A 531 16.18 2.13 -27.86
C GLU A 531 17.71 2.03 -27.67
N PRO A 532 18.23 1.03 -26.92
CA PRO A 532 17.60 -0.22 -26.47
C PRO A 532 16.93 -0.15 -25.09
N SER A 533 16.71 1.05 -24.54
CA SER A 533 16.02 1.23 -23.25
C SER A 533 14.52 0.93 -23.37
N ILE A 534 13.89 0.51 -22.26
CA ILE A 534 12.49 0.05 -22.25
C ILE A 534 11.66 0.90 -21.31
N VAL A 535 10.48 1.31 -21.78
CA VAL A 535 9.42 1.89 -20.95
C VAL A 535 8.34 0.82 -20.74
N ALA A 536 7.89 0.65 -19.51
CA ALA A 536 6.84 -0.30 -19.17
C ALA A 536 5.82 0.32 -18.21
N ARG A 537 4.58 -0.18 -18.25
CA ARG A 537 3.55 0.15 -17.27
C ARG A 537 3.30 -1.07 -16.37
N ILE A 538 3.34 -0.85 -15.05
CA ILE A 538 3.20 -1.92 -14.06
C ILE A 538 1.75 -2.05 -13.60
N GLY A 539 1.04 -0.93 -13.54
CA GLY A 539 -0.37 -0.85 -13.21
C GLY A 539 -0.73 0.56 -12.72
N GLY A 540 -2.01 0.92 -12.77
CA GLY A 540 -2.45 2.24 -12.30
C GLY A 540 -1.73 3.39 -13.01
N ASP A 541 -1.11 4.25 -12.23
CA ASP A 541 -0.29 5.42 -12.56
C ASP A 541 1.23 5.16 -12.55
N GLU A 542 1.64 3.90 -12.41
CA GLU A 542 3.05 3.52 -12.24
C GLU A 542 3.70 3.08 -13.56
N PHE A 543 4.83 3.71 -13.88
CA PHE A 543 5.67 3.41 -15.04
C PHE A 543 7.08 3.06 -14.60
N ILE A 544 7.76 2.21 -15.36
CA ILE A 544 9.16 1.88 -15.14
C ILE A 544 9.96 2.12 -16.41
N VAL A 545 11.10 2.78 -16.28
CA VAL A 545 12.07 2.95 -17.35
C VAL A 545 13.34 2.18 -17.00
N MET A 546 13.74 1.27 -17.88
CA MET A 546 15.03 0.56 -17.81
C MET A 546 15.99 1.18 -18.82
N LEU A 547 17.10 1.73 -18.33
CA LEU A 547 18.21 2.21 -19.14
C LEU A 547 19.33 1.17 -19.20
N ARG A 548 19.77 0.83 -20.41
CA ARG A 548 20.89 -0.09 -20.66
C ARG A 548 22.17 0.68 -20.97
N SER A 549 23.32 0.08 -20.63
CA SER A 549 24.66 0.56 -21.00
C SER A 549 24.92 2.00 -20.60
N ILE A 550 24.63 2.35 -19.33
CA ILE A 550 24.81 3.72 -18.82
C ILE A 550 26.30 4.02 -18.59
N SER A 551 26.72 5.23 -18.90
CA SER A 551 28.12 5.66 -18.77
C SER A 551 28.42 6.31 -17.42
N SER A 552 27.40 6.91 -16.79
CA SER A 552 27.54 7.66 -15.53
C SER A 552 26.19 7.85 -14.83
N GLN A 553 26.23 8.18 -13.54
CA GLN A 553 25.04 8.55 -12.77
C GLN A 553 24.43 9.87 -13.25
N GLU A 554 25.26 10.79 -13.76
CA GLU A 554 24.84 12.08 -14.33
C GLU A 554 24.00 11.91 -15.60
N GLU A 555 24.32 10.92 -16.44
CA GLU A 555 23.53 10.58 -17.63
C GLU A 555 22.11 10.14 -17.24
N VAL A 556 22.00 9.25 -16.25
CA VAL A 556 20.73 8.77 -15.71
C VAL A 556 19.91 9.93 -15.14
N LYS A 557 20.57 10.82 -14.37
CA LYS A 557 19.92 12.01 -13.81
C LYS A 557 19.37 12.93 -14.91
N ARG A 558 20.15 13.17 -15.96
CA ARG A 558 19.71 14.02 -17.09
C ARG A 558 18.46 13.46 -17.77
N ILE A 559 18.42 12.15 -18.03
CA ILE A 559 17.24 11.51 -18.64
C ILE A 559 16.02 11.62 -17.72
N ALA A 560 16.19 11.39 -16.41
CA ALA A 560 15.10 11.55 -15.45
C ALA A 560 14.58 13.01 -15.39
N GLU A 561 15.46 14.01 -15.45
CA GLU A 561 15.06 15.43 -15.53
C GLU A 561 14.35 15.77 -16.86
N GLU A 562 14.77 15.17 -17.97
CA GLU A 562 14.09 15.30 -19.27
C GLU A 562 12.67 14.72 -19.21
N ILE A 563 12.49 13.57 -18.55
CA ILE A 563 11.17 12.96 -18.33
C ILE A 563 10.27 13.86 -17.46
N ILE A 564 10.76 14.35 -16.32
CA ILE A 564 10.00 15.26 -15.45
C ILE A 564 9.55 16.49 -16.25
N LYS A 565 10.48 17.12 -17.00
CA LYS A 565 10.17 18.29 -17.82
C LYS A 565 9.15 17.98 -18.92
N ALA A 566 9.22 16.81 -19.55
CA ALA A 566 8.28 16.41 -20.59
C ALA A 566 6.87 16.21 -20.04
N ILE A 567 6.74 15.65 -18.83
CA ILE A 567 5.44 15.43 -18.17
C ILE A 567 4.86 16.74 -17.61
N GLN A 568 5.71 17.63 -17.09
CA GLN A 568 5.30 18.92 -16.53
C GLN A 568 4.80 19.92 -17.59
N GLN A 569 5.10 19.71 -18.86
CA GLN A 569 4.60 20.55 -19.95
C GLN A 569 3.09 20.45 -20.10
N LEU A 570 2.48 21.51 -20.64
CA LEU A 570 1.04 21.57 -20.88
C LEU A 570 0.59 20.43 -21.79
N LEU A 571 -0.29 19.56 -21.29
CA LEU A 571 -0.88 18.46 -22.04
C LEU A 571 -2.26 18.86 -22.55
N ILE A 572 -2.49 18.73 -23.86
CA ILE A 572 -3.80 18.97 -24.47
C ILE A 572 -4.48 17.63 -24.74
N ILE A 573 -5.58 17.36 -24.02
CA ILE A 573 -6.40 16.15 -24.17
C ILE A 573 -7.85 16.59 -24.36
N ASP A 574 -8.48 16.22 -25.49
CA ASP A 574 -9.84 16.66 -25.87
C ASP A 574 -10.08 18.18 -25.73
N ASN A 575 -9.12 19.00 -26.20
CA ASN A 575 -9.14 20.47 -26.07
C ASN A 575 -9.14 21.02 -24.63
N LYS A 576 -8.78 20.21 -23.63
CA LYS A 576 -8.54 20.66 -22.26
C LYS A 576 -7.05 20.74 -21.96
N GLU A 577 -6.68 21.76 -21.21
CA GLU A 577 -5.33 22.02 -20.74
C GLU A 577 -5.09 21.32 -19.40
N ILE A 578 -4.14 20.38 -19.37
CA ILE A 578 -3.83 19.55 -18.20
C ILE A 578 -2.39 19.79 -17.77
N TYR A 579 -2.21 19.97 -16.46
CA TYR A 579 -0.91 19.99 -15.79
C TYR A 579 -0.86 18.83 -14.81
N ILE A 580 0.16 17.98 -14.94
CA ILE A 580 0.45 16.89 -14.01
C ILE A 580 1.95 16.83 -13.77
N THR A 581 2.35 16.29 -12.62
CA THR A 581 3.76 16.08 -12.27
C THR A 581 4.01 14.60 -12.01
N THR A 582 5.28 14.21 -11.93
CA THR A 582 5.66 12.84 -11.60
C THR A 582 6.77 12.83 -10.57
N SER A 583 6.75 11.82 -9.71
CA SER A 583 7.83 11.52 -8.77
C SER A 583 8.62 10.32 -9.29
N ILE A 584 9.95 10.43 -9.35
CA ILE A 584 10.84 9.40 -9.89
C ILE A 584 11.80 8.88 -8.82
N GLY A 585 11.91 7.57 -8.69
CA GLY A 585 12.92 6.86 -7.91
C GLY A 585 13.88 6.08 -8.79
N ILE A 586 15.17 6.09 -8.49
CA ILE A 586 16.21 5.54 -9.37
C ILE A 586 17.08 4.55 -8.61
N ALA A 587 17.25 3.33 -9.12
CA ALA A 587 18.21 2.35 -8.62
C ALA A 587 19.22 1.98 -9.71
N LEU A 588 20.49 1.88 -9.34
CA LEU A 588 21.60 1.56 -10.23
C LEU A 588 22.09 0.14 -9.99
N TYR A 589 22.28 -0.63 -11.05
CA TYR A 589 23.01 -1.90 -10.98
C TYR A 589 24.49 -1.65 -11.33
N PRO A 590 25.44 -2.32 -10.65
CA PRO A 590 25.22 -3.30 -9.56
C PRO A 590 25.11 -2.68 -8.16
N LYS A 591 25.23 -1.36 -8.03
CA LYS A 591 25.39 -0.63 -6.75
C LYS A 591 24.22 -0.82 -5.78
N ASP A 592 23.00 -0.64 -6.26
CA ASP A 592 21.75 -0.64 -5.51
C ASP A 592 20.99 -1.98 -5.65
N GLY A 593 21.57 -3.00 -6.28
CA GLY A 593 20.93 -4.31 -6.45
C GLY A 593 21.62 -5.15 -7.53
N THR A 594 21.56 -6.48 -7.39
CA THR A 594 22.21 -7.43 -8.33
C THR A 594 21.25 -8.40 -9.02
N ASP A 595 19.96 -8.26 -8.70
CA ASP A 595 18.85 -9.04 -9.24
C ASP A 595 17.65 -8.12 -9.51
N VAL A 596 16.69 -8.60 -10.31
CA VAL A 596 15.50 -7.84 -10.69
C VAL A 596 14.71 -7.36 -9.47
N THR A 597 14.55 -8.20 -8.46
CA THR A 597 13.70 -7.92 -7.29
C THR A 597 14.31 -6.79 -6.46
N SER A 598 15.62 -6.85 -6.19
CA SER A 598 16.31 -5.81 -5.43
C SER A 598 16.30 -4.45 -6.14
N LEU A 599 16.56 -4.41 -7.45
CA LEU A 599 16.54 -3.17 -8.22
C LEU A 599 15.15 -2.53 -8.27
N LEU A 600 14.11 -3.31 -8.56
CA LEU A 600 12.74 -2.81 -8.59
C LEU A 600 12.31 -2.28 -7.21
N SER A 601 12.58 -3.04 -6.15
CA SER A 601 12.23 -2.65 -4.77
C SER A 601 12.95 -1.38 -4.30
N ASN A 602 14.22 -1.23 -4.67
CA ASN A 602 15.02 -0.08 -4.25
C ASN A 602 14.67 1.18 -5.07
N ALA A 603 14.33 1.02 -6.36
CA ALA A 603 13.80 2.12 -7.17
C ALA A 603 12.44 2.60 -6.66
N ASP A 604 11.55 1.68 -6.29
CA ASP A 604 10.25 1.98 -5.68
C ASP A 604 10.41 2.73 -4.35
N THR A 605 11.31 2.26 -3.47
CA THR A 605 11.63 2.94 -2.20
C THR A 605 12.11 4.38 -2.43
N ALA A 606 12.98 4.60 -3.41
CA ALA A 606 13.45 5.93 -3.76
C ALA A 606 12.34 6.83 -4.33
N MET A 607 11.39 6.25 -5.07
CA MET A 607 10.24 6.97 -5.64
C MET A 607 9.28 7.39 -4.54
N TYR A 608 8.98 6.50 -3.61
CA TYR A 608 8.17 6.82 -2.44
C TYR A 608 8.81 7.92 -1.58
N TYR A 609 10.13 7.86 -1.39
CA TYR A 609 10.88 8.93 -0.74
C TYR A 609 10.73 10.25 -1.50
N SER A 610 10.86 10.24 -2.83
CA SER A 610 10.66 11.42 -3.69
C SER A 610 9.31 12.11 -3.47
N LYS A 611 8.22 11.32 -3.35
CA LYS A 611 6.88 11.84 -3.01
C LYS A 611 6.84 12.55 -1.65
N GLY A 612 7.61 12.08 -0.68
CA GLY A 612 7.61 12.60 0.69
C GLY A 612 8.30 13.94 0.90
N ILE A 613 9.19 14.36 -0.02
CA ILE A 613 10.01 15.59 0.13
C ILE A 613 9.39 16.79 -0.61
N GLY A 614 8.34 16.56 -1.42
CA GLY A 614 7.68 17.65 -2.14
C GLY A 614 7.02 17.29 -3.48
N LYS A 615 7.05 16.01 -3.90
CA LYS A 615 6.57 15.55 -5.23
C LYS A 615 7.30 16.27 -6.39
N ASN A 616 7.02 15.91 -7.65
CA ASN A 616 7.67 16.52 -8.82
C ASN A 616 9.22 16.55 -8.76
N THR A 617 9.84 15.48 -8.26
CA THR A 617 11.30 15.40 -8.12
C THR A 617 11.80 13.99 -8.42
N LEU A 618 13.11 13.85 -8.59
CA LEU A 618 13.79 12.57 -8.71
C LEU A 618 14.64 12.30 -7.47
N GLN A 619 14.79 11.03 -7.11
CA GLN A 619 15.68 10.58 -6.05
C GLN A 619 16.42 9.30 -6.45
N PHE A 620 17.73 9.27 -6.22
CA PHE A 620 18.49 8.04 -6.29
C PHE A 620 18.33 7.26 -4.99
N HIS A 621 18.28 5.95 -5.08
CA HIS A 621 18.29 5.08 -3.92
C HIS A 621 19.54 5.36 -3.07
N ASN A 622 19.33 5.55 -1.78
CA ASN A 622 20.37 5.69 -0.79
C ASN A 622 19.92 4.92 0.46
N TYR A 623 20.80 4.11 1.03
CA TYR A 623 20.51 3.29 2.22
C TYR A 623 20.05 4.12 3.43
N LEU A 624 20.34 5.42 3.49
CA LEU A 624 19.83 6.34 4.52
C LEU A 624 18.34 6.72 4.35
N MET A 625 17.73 6.48 3.18
CA MET A 625 16.32 6.84 2.92
C MET A 625 15.33 5.95 3.68
N SER A 626 15.68 4.67 3.90
CA SER A 626 14.85 3.75 4.68
C SER A 626 14.63 4.25 6.11
N ASP A 627 15.66 4.85 6.71
CA ASP A 627 15.59 5.40 8.07
C ASP A 627 14.70 6.64 8.14
N ILE A 628 14.76 7.52 7.13
CA ILE A 628 13.91 8.73 7.07
C ILE A 628 12.45 8.36 6.84
N ILE A 629 12.18 7.35 5.99
CA ILE A 629 10.81 6.84 5.78
C ILE A 629 10.28 6.21 7.08
N ALA A 630 11.10 5.42 7.77
CA ALA A 630 10.74 4.86 9.07
C ALA A 630 10.49 5.95 10.12
N GLU A 631 11.29 7.03 10.12
CA GLU A 631 11.09 8.18 11.01
C GLU A 631 9.80 8.93 10.69
N LYS A 632 9.46 9.15 9.41
CA LYS A 632 8.19 9.79 9.00
C LYS A 632 6.98 8.94 9.40
N LEU A 633 7.02 7.62 9.17
CA LEU A 633 5.96 6.69 9.57
C LEU A 633 5.78 6.66 11.10
N LYS A 634 6.88 6.65 11.83
CA LYS A 634 6.88 6.74 13.28
C LYS A 634 6.27 8.06 13.74
N LEU A 635 6.67 9.19 13.14
CA LEU A 635 6.14 10.51 13.46
C LEU A 635 4.63 10.61 13.16
N GLU A 636 4.15 9.99 12.08
CA GLU A 636 2.71 9.93 11.78
C GLU A 636 1.96 9.14 12.85
N HIS A 637 2.46 7.95 13.19
CA HIS A 637 1.87 7.12 14.24
C HIS A 637 1.81 7.88 15.56
N ASP A 638 2.93 8.50 15.96
CA ASP A 638 3.03 9.32 17.17
C ASP A 638 2.04 10.50 17.14
N LEU A 639 1.87 11.15 15.98
CA LEU A 639 0.96 12.28 15.82
C LEU A 639 -0.52 11.86 15.96
N ARG A 640 -0.89 10.67 15.44
CA ARG A 640 -2.23 10.11 15.65
C ARG A 640 -2.52 9.83 17.12
N GLN A 641 -1.52 9.32 17.85
CA GLN A 641 -1.63 9.10 19.29
C GLN A 641 -1.73 10.42 20.06
N ALA A 642 -0.93 11.42 19.68
CA ALA A 642 -0.92 12.74 20.30
C ALA A 642 -2.29 13.44 20.27
N VAL A 643 -3.05 13.27 19.18
CA VAL A 643 -4.44 13.77 19.05
C VAL A 643 -5.37 13.08 20.04
N LYS A 644 -5.23 11.76 20.25
CA LYS A 644 -6.08 11.02 21.20
C LYS A 644 -5.75 11.35 22.66
N GLU A 645 -4.48 11.64 22.94
CA GLU A 645 -3.97 11.86 24.29
C GLU A 645 -3.89 13.35 24.69
N ASN A 646 -4.42 14.27 23.87
CA ASN A 646 -4.39 15.72 24.11
C ASN A 646 -2.98 16.26 24.41
N GLN A 647 -1.99 15.83 23.62
CA GLN A 647 -0.58 16.20 23.78
C GLN A 647 -0.22 17.57 23.18
N PHE A 648 -1.21 18.38 22.79
CA PHE A 648 -1.00 19.68 22.17
C PHE A 648 -1.13 20.81 23.20
N LEU A 649 -0.16 21.70 23.18
CA LEU A 649 -0.12 22.91 24.00
C LEU A 649 -0.23 24.14 23.09
N VAL A 650 -0.69 25.25 23.65
CA VAL A 650 -0.75 26.54 22.95
C VAL A 650 0.18 27.52 23.65
N PHE A 651 1.12 28.06 22.89
CA PHE A 651 2.00 29.14 23.31
C PHE A 651 1.47 30.44 22.71
N TYR A 652 1.76 31.56 23.35
CA TYR A 652 1.23 32.87 22.99
C TYR A 652 2.39 33.81 22.67
N GLN A 653 2.30 34.51 21.53
CA GLN A 653 3.23 35.58 21.17
C GLN A 653 2.49 36.92 21.14
N PRO A 654 3.01 37.97 21.79
CA PRO A 654 2.33 39.26 21.85
C PRO A 654 2.38 40.02 20.52
N LYS A 655 1.26 40.64 20.16
CA LYS A 655 1.14 41.66 19.11
C LYS A 655 1.17 43.03 19.77
N VAL A 656 2.08 43.91 19.32
CA VAL A 656 2.37 45.19 19.97
C VAL A 656 2.04 46.35 19.04
N ASP A 657 1.29 47.32 19.54
CA ASP A 657 1.02 48.57 18.83
C ASP A 657 2.29 49.40 18.67
N VAL A 658 2.58 49.81 17.44
CA VAL A 658 3.84 50.48 17.09
C VAL A 658 3.99 51.84 17.77
N ASN A 659 2.88 52.54 18.02
CA ASN A 659 2.91 53.90 18.56
C ASN A 659 3.02 53.92 20.08
N SER A 660 2.19 53.11 20.75
CA SER A 660 2.06 53.04 22.20
C SER A 660 3.01 52.05 22.86
N ARG A 661 3.58 51.12 22.09
CA ARG A 661 4.37 49.97 22.56
C ARG A 661 3.63 49.09 23.57
N LYS A 662 2.29 49.06 23.51
CA LYS A 662 1.47 48.21 24.36
C LYS A 662 1.00 46.98 23.60
N ILE A 663 0.79 45.88 24.33
CA ILE A 663 0.21 44.66 23.81
C ILE A 663 -1.26 44.93 23.45
N THR A 664 -1.64 44.67 22.19
CA THR A 664 -3.00 44.86 21.66
C THR A 664 -3.67 43.56 21.25
N GLY A 665 -2.89 42.48 21.15
CA GLY A 665 -3.37 41.15 20.82
C GLY A 665 -2.29 40.11 21.06
N MET A 666 -2.58 38.87 20.69
CA MET A 666 -1.65 37.76 20.76
C MET A 666 -1.95 36.75 19.67
N GLU A 667 -0.93 36.03 19.24
CA GLU A 667 -1.07 34.87 18.36
C GLU A 667 -0.92 33.58 19.17
N ALA A 668 -1.86 32.66 18.97
CA ALA A 668 -1.87 31.32 19.54
C ALA A 668 -1.13 30.35 18.62
N LEU A 669 0.00 29.85 19.10
CA LEU A 669 0.92 29.02 18.36
C LEU A 669 0.98 27.62 18.97
N VAL A 670 0.53 26.63 18.20
CA VAL A 670 0.50 25.23 18.63
C VAL A 670 1.91 24.69 18.90
N ARG A 671 2.05 23.85 19.93
CA ARG A 671 3.26 23.10 20.27
C ARG A 671 2.85 21.66 20.55
N TRP A 672 3.59 20.70 20.01
CA TRP A 672 3.35 19.30 20.33
C TRP A 672 4.30 18.87 21.44
N PHE A 673 3.77 18.57 22.62
CA PHE A 673 4.55 18.04 23.72
C PHE A 673 4.54 16.51 23.69
N LYS A 674 5.67 15.90 23.33
CA LYS A 674 5.81 14.46 23.30
C LYS A 674 6.45 13.96 24.61
N PRO A 675 5.77 13.13 25.42
CA PRO A 675 6.31 12.62 26.67
C PRO A 675 7.67 11.93 26.48
N GLY A 676 8.66 12.28 27.32
CA GLY A 676 10.01 11.73 27.26
C GLY A 676 10.92 12.28 26.14
N VAL A 677 10.36 13.02 25.17
CA VAL A 677 11.12 13.65 24.07
C VAL A 677 11.19 15.17 24.23
N GLY A 678 10.09 15.80 24.65
CA GLY A 678 9.98 17.25 24.80
C GLY A 678 9.10 17.89 23.72
N ILE A 679 9.29 19.20 23.49
CA ILE A 679 8.47 19.97 22.55
C ILE A 679 8.96 19.75 21.12
N ILE A 680 8.08 19.28 20.26
CA ILE A 680 8.29 19.16 18.82
C ILE A 680 7.80 20.45 18.13
N ALA A 681 8.65 21.00 17.28
CA ALA A 681 8.39 22.26 16.58
C ALA A 681 7.31 22.09 15.49
N PRO A 682 6.44 23.11 15.26
CA PRO A 682 5.35 23.07 14.28
C PRO A 682 5.78 22.68 12.87
N ASN A 683 6.91 23.20 12.41
CA ASN A 683 7.46 22.92 11.08
C ASN A 683 7.76 21.42 10.83
N LYS A 684 7.91 20.61 11.90
CA LYS A 684 8.11 19.15 11.76
C LYS A 684 6.81 18.37 11.61
N PHE A 685 5.71 18.81 12.23
CA PHE A 685 4.49 18.00 12.31
C PHE A 685 3.28 18.59 11.60
N ILE A 686 3.22 19.91 11.38
CA ILE A 686 2.08 20.55 10.69
C ILE A 686 1.97 20.08 9.23
N PRO A 687 3.05 20.02 8.41
CA PRO A 687 2.94 19.50 7.05
C PRO A 687 2.39 18.07 7.02
N LEU A 688 2.87 17.21 7.93
CA LEU A 688 2.38 15.85 8.07
C LEU A 688 0.92 15.80 8.53
N ALA A 689 0.52 16.69 9.43
CA ALA A 689 -0.86 16.80 9.90
C ALA A 689 -1.81 17.21 8.77
N GLU A 690 -1.38 18.11 7.88
CA GLU A 690 -2.16 18.54 6.71
C GLU A 690 -2.28 17.41 5.69
N GLU A 691 -1.18 16.75 5.33
CA GLU A 691 -1.14 15.59 4.42
C GLU A 691 -2.08 14.46 4.87
N THR A 692 -2.15 14.21 6.18
CA THR A 692 -2.92 13.09 6.76
C THR A 692 -4.33 13.48 7.21
N GLY A 693 -4.68 14.77 7.12
CA GLY A 693 -5.95 15.32 7.60
C GLY A 693 -6.05 15.45 9.14
N LEU A 694 -5.00 15.09 9.89
CA LEU A 694 -4.95 15.26 11.35
C LEU A 694 -4.90 16.72 11.78
N ILE A 695 -4.60 17.66 10.89
CA ILE A 695 -4.64 19.09 11.18
C ILE A 695 -6.03 19.57 11.61
N VAL A 696 -7.09 18.89 11.15
CA VAL A 696 -8.48 19.21 11.49
C VAL A 696 -8.76 19.04 12.99
N PRO A 697 -8.59 17.84 13.58
CA PRO A 697 -8.79 17.66 15.01
C PRO A 697 -7.78 18.45 15.86
N ILE A 698 -6.53 18.62 15.40
CA ILE A 698 -5.52 19.43 16.10
C ILE A 698 -5.97 20.89 16.18
N GLY A 699 -6.36 21.47 15.04
CA GLY A 699 -6.75 22.88 14.99
C GLY A 699 -8.04 23.17 15.75
N LEU A 700 -8.97 22.21 15.83
CA LEU A 700 -10.13 22.31 16.73
C LEU A 700 -9.70 22.43 18.20
N GLU A 701 -8.74 21.60 18.63
CA GLU A 701 -8.26 21.61 20.00
C GLU A 701 -7.49 22.90 20.32
N VAL A 702 -6.64 23.37 19.40
CA VAL A 702 -5.93 24.66 19.50
C VAL A 702 -6.93 25.81 19.63
N LEU A 703 -7.98 25.83 18.82
CA LEU A 703 -9.02 26.87 18.87
C LEU A 703 -9.74 26.87 20.22
N LYS A 704 -10.10 25.70 20.75
CA LYS A 704 -10.73 25.56 22.08
C LYS A 704 -9.82 26.06 23.19
N ILE A 705 -8.55 25.66 23.20
CA ILE A 705 -7.57 26.07 24.21
C ILE A 705 -7.38 27.59 24.18
N ALA A 706 -7.16 28.16 22.99
CA ALA A 706 -6.96 29.59 22.81
C ALA A 706 -8.17 30.42 23.28
N CYS A 707 -9.39 30.01 22.89
CA CYS A 707 -10.61 30.71 23.28
C CYS A 707 -10.88 30.61 24.79
N THR A 708 -10.71 29.41 25.37
CA THR A 708 -10.89 29.17 26.81
C THR A 708 -9.90 29.99 27.63
N GLN A 709 -8.63 30.01 27.21
CA GLN A 709 -7.60 30.73 27.95
C GLN A 709 -7.81 32.25 27.88
N ASN A 710 -8.19 32.80 26.72
CA ASN A 710 -8.48 34.23 26.60
C ASN A 710 -9.70 34.63 27.44
N ALA A 711 -10.76 33.82 27.46
CA ALA A 711 -11.92 34.06 28.32
C ALA A 711 -11.53 34.09 29.81
N ARG A 712 -10.69 33.14 30.26
CA ARG A 712 -10.17 33.09 31.63
C ARG A 712 -9.35 34.32 32.00
N TRP A 713 -8.49 34.82 31.12
CA TRP A 713 -7.74 36.05 31.38
C TRP A 713 -8.68 37.25 31.55
N GLN A 714 -9.72 37.38 30.72
CA GLN A 714 -10.70 38.45 30.85
C GLN A 714 -11.50 38.37 32.15
N GLU A 715 -11.89 37.16 32.57
CA GLU A 715 -12.55 36.93 33.87
C GLU A 715 -11.64 37.25 35.06
N ALA A 716 -10.33 37.02 34.92
CA ALA A 716 -9.34 37.33 35.95
C ALA A 716 -8.95 38.84 36.03
N GLY A 717 -9.58 39.70 35.22
CA GLY A 717 -9.39 41.15 35.23
C GLY A 717 -8.26 41.67 34.34
N TYR A 718 -7.74 40.84 33.43
CA TYR A 718 -6.76 41.29 32.43
C TYR A 718 -7.45 42.05 31.26
N PRO A 719 -6.71 42.89 30.53
CA PRO A 719 -7.25 43.61 29.38
C PRO A 719 -7.86 42.68 28.34
N PRO A 720 -9.05 43.00 27.80
CA PRO A 720 -9.69 42.18 26.79
C PRO A 720 -9.04 42.44 25.42
N ILE A 721 -8.02 41.62 25.10
CA ILE A 721 -7.26 41.67 23.86
C ILE A 721 -7.64 40.50 22.92
N ARG A 722 -7.36 40.65 21.62
CA ARG A 722 -7.65 39.61 20.63
C ARG A 722 -6.66 38.45 20.70
N VAL A 723 -7.15 37.23 20.53
CA VAL A 723 -6.34 36.02 20.26
C VAL A 723 -6.49 35.62 18.80
N ALA A 724 -5.37 35.52 18.10
CA ALA A 724 -5.30 35.09 16.72
C ALA A 724 -4.97 33.60 16.63
N VAL A 725 -5.71 32.86 15.82
CA VAL A 725 -5.54 31.41 15.62
C VAL A 725 -5.40 31.12 14.12
N ASN A 726 -4.33 30.43 13.74
CA ASN A 726 -4.09 30.01 12.36
C ASN A 726 -5.07 28.91 11.92
N LEU A 727 -5.58 29.04 10.70
CA LEU A 727 -6.38 28.02 10.03
C LEU A 727 -5.63 27.42 8.84
N SER A 728 -5.59 26.09 8.78
CA SER A 728 -5.08 25.37 7.60
C SER A 728 -6.10 25.34 6.45
N VAL A 729 -5.61 25.05 5.24
CA VAL A 729 -6.45 24.87 4.03
C VAL A 729 -7.50 23.78 4.26
N CYS A 730 -7.10 22.65 4.84
CA CYS A 730 -7.98 21.51 5.10
C CYS A 730 -9.13 21.87 6.06
N GLN A 731 -8.86 22.70 7.07
CA GLN A 731 -9.90 23.17 8.00
C GLN A 731 -10.84 24.17 7.33
N PHE A 732 -10.30 25.08 6.51
CA PHE A 732 -11.09 26.12 5.87
C PHE A 732 -12.13 25.54 4.88
N GLN A 733 -11.78 24.45 4.20
CA GLN A 733 -12.67 23.74 3.29
C GLN A 733 -13.78 22.92 3.97
N GLN A 734 -13.77 22.79 5.31
CA GLN A 734 -14.82 22.06 6.01
C GLN A 734 -16.15 22.83 5.93
N ARG A 735 -17.19 22.17 5.40
CA ARG A 735 -18.52 22.77 5.24
C ARG A 735 -19.15 23.21 6.57
N ASN A 736 -18.78 22.57 7.67
CA ASN A 736 -19.28 22.86 9.02
C ASN A 736 -18.33 23.75 9.85
N LEU A 737 -17.32 24.40 9.25
CA LEU A 737 -16.36 25.25 9.96
C LEU A 737 -17.05 26.34 10.80
N VAL A 738 -18.01 27.05 10.20
CA VAL A 738 -18.74 28.14 10.88
C VAL A 738 -19.51 27.61 12.10
N GLU A 739 -20.10 26.42 11.98
CA GLU A 739 -20.84 25.76 13.08
C GLU A 739 -19.88 25.38 14.21
N ILE A 740 -18.73 24.79 13.88
CA ILE A 740 -17.68 24.43 14.83
C ILE A 740 -17.20 25.66 15.61
N ILE A 741 -16.86 26.75 14.92
CA ILE A 741 -16.38 27.98 15.58
C ILE A 741 -17.48 28.58 16.46
N THR A 742 -18.73 28.55 16.01
CA THR A 742 -19.89 29.02 16.79
C THR A 742 -20.02 28.21 18.08
N GLU A 743 -19.91 26.89 18.00
CA GLU A 743 -19.97 25.99 19.16
C GLU A 743 -18.82 26.25 20.14
N VAL A 744 -17.60 26.45 19.65
CA VAL A 744 -16.43 26.74 20.51
C VAL A 744 -16.62 28.09 21.23
N LEU A 745 -17.03 29.14 20.54
CA LEU A 745 -17.27 30.45 21.17
C LEU A 745 -18.40 30.38 22.20
N TYR A 746 -19.47 29.64 21.91
CA TYR A 746 -20.58 29.42 22.85
C TYR A 746 -20.11 28.69 24.11
N ASN A 747 -19.36 27.58 23.96
CA ASN A 747 -18.90 26.76 25.08
C ASN A 747 -17.83 27.45 25.93
N THR A 748 -16.99 28.30 25.33
CA THR A 748 -15.90 29.01 26.04
C THR A 748 -16.34 30.35 26.64
N GLY A 749 -17.46 30.92 26.18
CA GLY A 749 -17.95 32.22 26.62
C GLY A 749 -17.16 33.42 26.06
N LEU A 750 -16.16 33.19 25.18
CA LEU A 750 -15.41 34.26 24.56
C LEU A 750 -16.30 35.02 23.57
N LYS A 751 -16.35 36.35 23.68
CA LYS A 751 -17.07 37.18 22.71
C LYS A 751 -16.37 37.10 21.34
N PRO A 752 -17.12 36.95 20.22
CA PRO A 752 -16.53 36.78 18.88
C PRO A 752 -15.52 37.86 18.48
N CYS A 753 -15.69 39.11 18.94
CA CYS A 753 -14.79 40.23 18.65
C CYS A 753 -13.37 40.06 19.21
N TYR A 754 -13.15 39.12 20.12
CA TYR A 754 -11.85 38.79 20.69
C TYR A 754 -11.17 37.58 20.03
N LEU A 755 -11.81 36.98 19.02
CA LEU A 755 -11.21 35.95 18.18
C LEU A 755 -10.80 36.57 16.84
N GLU A 756 -9.56 36.31 16.45
CA GLU A 756 -9.01 36.60 15.13
C GLU A 756 -8.63 35.27 14.47
N LEU A 757 -9.00 35.05 13.22
CA LEU A 757 -8.63 33.85 12.45
C LEU A 757 -7.68 34.26 11.34
N GLU A 758 -6.53 33.59 11.29
CA GLU A 758 -5.49 33.87 10.31
C GLU A 758 -5.58 32.84 9.19
N ILE A 759 -5.64 33.32 7.95
CA ILE A 759 -5.69 32.49 6.74
C ILE A 759 -4.53 32.87 5.83
N THR A 760 -3.89 31.91 5.18
CA THR A 760 -2.82 32.19 4.21
C THR A 760 -3.38 32.64 2.87
N GLU A 761 -2.54 33.28 2.05
CA GLU A 761 -2.89 33.66 0.67
C GLU A 761 -3.40 32.46 -0.16
N SER A 762 -2.81 31.28 0.01
CA SER A 762 -3.23 30.05 -0.67
C SER A 762 -4.67 29.63 -0.35
N ILE A 763 -5.11 29.80 0.91
CA ILE A 763 -6.51 29.56 1.31
C ILE A 763 -7.40 30.58 0.64
N ALA A 764 -6.98 31.84 0.65
CA ALA A 764 -7.75 32.93 0.08
C ALA A 764 -8.00 32.76 -1.42
N MET A 765 -7.02 32.21 -2.16
CA MET A 765 -7.06 32.03 -3.62
C MET A 765 -7.74 30.73 -4.08
N ASN A 766 -7.76 29.72 -3.22
CA ASN A 766 -8.54 28.53 -3.47
C ASN A 766 -10.05 28.87 -3.44
N ASP A 767 -10.87 28.18 -4.24
CA ASP A 767 -12.33 28.38 -4.40
C ASP A 767 -12.84 29.76 -3.91
N PHE A 768 -12.44 30.82 -4.62
CA PHE A 768 -12.52 32.20 -4.16
C PHE A 768 -13.93 32.64 -3.75
N GLU A 769 -14.96 32.18 -4.47
CA GLU A 769 -16.37 32.49 -4.17
C GLU A 769 -16.82 31.88 -2.84
N TYR A 770 -16.49 30.61 -2.61
CA TYR A 770 -16.76 29.94 -1.34
C TYR A 770 -16.04 30.63 -0.17
N THR A 771 -14.78 31.01 -0.38
CA THR A 771 -13.97 31.68 0.63
C THR A 771 -14.58 33.01 1.07
N ILE A 772 -15.04 33.83 0.12
CA ILE A 772 -15.77 35.07 0.43
C ILE A 772 -17.05 34.77 1.23
N GLU A 773 -17.81 33.74 0.87
CA GLU A 773 -19.03 33.37 1.58
C GLU A 773 -18.76 33.03 3.05
N VAL A 774 -17.75 32.19 3.32
CA VAL A 774 -17.36 31.76 4.67
C VAL A 774 -16.85 32.94 5.50
N ILE A 775 -15.93 33.75 4.96
CA ILE A 775 -15.39 34.92 5.65
C ILE A 775 -16.51 35.90 6.01
N ASN A 776 -17.46 36.15 5.11
CA ASN A 776 -18.61 37.02 5.41
C ASN A 776 -19.47 36.48 6.56
N LYS A 777 -19.75 35.17 6.59
CA LYS A 777 -20.49 34.55 7.71
C LYS A 777 -19.76 34.75 9.04
N LEU A 778 -18.45 34.53 9.08
CA LEU A 778 -17.63 34.72 10.27
C LEU A 778 -17.58 36.20 10.69
N LYS A 779 -17.49 37.13 9.74
CA LYS A 779 -17.53 38.56 10.01
C LYS A 779 -18.87 39.03 10.58
N VAL A 780 -19.98 38.50 10.09
CA VAL A 780 -21.33 38.81 10.62
C VAL A 780 -21.44 38.39 12.09
N MET A 781 -20.74 37.34 12.52
CA MET A 781 -20.64 36.96 13.93
C MET A 781 -19.79 37.92 14.77
N GLY A 782 -18.98 38.77 14.14
CA GLY A 782 -18.06 39.70 14.78
C GLY A 782 -16.61 39.21 14.89
N ILE A 783 -16.26 38.10 14.24
CA ILE A 783 -14.90 37.54 14.23
C ILE A 783 -14.00 38.36 13.30
N HIS A 784 -12.76 38.62 13.72
CA HIS A 784 -11.76 39.28 12.87
C HIS A 784 -11.05 38.28 11.98
N ILE A 785 -10.75 38.67 10.75
CA ILE A 785 -10.04 37.81 9.79
C ILE A 785 -8.76 38.52 9.36
N SER A 786 -7.62 37.85 9.47
CA SER A 786 -6.32 38.32 9.00
C SER A 786 -5.83 37.46 7.84
N LEU A 787 -5.19 38.12 6.87
CA LEU A 787 -4.49 37.45 5.76
C LEU A 787 -3.01 37.36 6.11
N ASP A 788 -2.49 36.14 6.15
CA ASP A 788 -1.12 35.80 6.53
C ASP A 788 -0.21 35.50 5.33
N ASP A 789 1.10 35.58 5.55
CA ASP A 789 2.17 35.34 4.58
C ASP A 789 2.07 36.16 3.27
N PHE A 790 1.48 37.36 3.34
CA PHE A 790 1.19 38.16 2.15
C PHE A 790 2.46 38.58 1.41
N GLY A 791 2.53 38.26 0.11
CA GLY A 791 3.63 38.64 -0.79
C GLY A 791 4.61 37.51 -1.12
N THR A 792 4.45 36.33 -0.53
CA THR A 792 5.27 35.14 -0.83
C THR A 792 4.72 34.30 -2.01
N GLY A 793 3.52 34.61 -2.51
CA GLY A 793 2.81 33.89 -3.59
C GLY A 793 2.47 34.72 -4.84
N TYR A 794 1.61 34.17 -5.71
CA TYR A 794 1.13 34.84 -6.95
C TYR A 794 0.10 35.94 -6.64
N SER A 795 0.55 37.07 -6.10
CA SER A 795 -0.36 38.14 -5.69
C SER A 795 -0.97 38.90 -6.88
N SER A 796 -2.23 38.60 -7.20
CA SER A 796 -3.09 39.44 -8.04
C SER A 796 -3.85 40.47 -7.19
N LEU A 797 -3.38 41.71 -7.12
CA LEU A 797 -4.04 42.85 -6.42
C LEU A 797 -5.58 42.94 -6.61
N SER A 798 -6.09 42.40 -7.71
CA SER A 798 -7.51 42.36 -8.04
C SER A 798 -8.39 41.63 -7.01
N TYR A 799 -7.90 40.56 -6.38
CA TYR A 799 -8.72 39.76 -5.45
C TYR A 799 -8.73 40.36 -4.04
N LEU A 800 -7.62 40.98 -3.60
CA LEU A 800 -7.51 41.60 -2.28
C LEU A 800 -8.59 42.67 -2.07
N LYS A 801 -8.95 43.39 -3.14
CA LYS A 801 -10.05 44.36 -3.15
C LYS A 801 -11.40 43.76 -2.73
N ASN A 802 -11.65 42.49 -3.04
CA ASN A 802 -12.93 41.83 -2.82
C ASN A 802 -12.92 40.92 -1.58
N LEU A 803 -11.77 40.68 -0.96
CA LEU A 803 -11.66 39.87 0.25
C LEU A 803 -12.12 40.65 1.48
N PRO A 804 -13.14 40.17 2.22
CA PRO A 804 -13.67 40.89 3.38
C PRO A 804 -12.82 40.66 4.64
N ILE A 805 -11.52 40.95 4.58
CA ILE A 805 -10.58 40.81 5.70
C ILE A 805 -10.50 42.09 6.56
N ASN A 806 -9.81 42.03 7.70
CA ASN A 806 -9.58 43.16 8.62
C ASN A 806 -8.10 43.55 8.67
N THR A 807 -7.23 42.55 8.61
CA THR A 807 -5.80 42.70 8.87
C THR A 807 -5.01 42.06 7.74
N LEU A 808 -3.90 42.67 7.35
CA LEU A 808 -2.90 42.10 6.44
C LEU A 808 -1.59 41.96 7.21
N LYS A 809 -1.04 40.74 7.22
CA LYS A 809 0.23 40.43 7.86
C LYS A 809 1.35 40.41 6.81
N ILE A 810 2.41 41.18 7.06
CA ILE A 810 3.61 41.23 6.22
C ILE A 810 4.57 40.16 6.71
N ASP A 811 4.91 39.23 5.82
CA ASP A 811 5.82 38.11 6.11
C ASP A 811 7.21 38.59 6.56
N LYS A 812 7.85 37.77 7.40
CA LYS A 812 9.18 38.03 7.95
C LYS A 812 10.23 38.28 6.87
N SER A 813 10.18 37.61 5.72
CA SER A 813 11.17 37.81 4.66
C SER A 813 11.26 39.26 4.19
N PHE A 814 10.13 39.96 4.11
CA PHE A 814 10.11 41.39 3.78
C PHE A 814 10.66 42.24 4.92
N VAL A 815 10.42 41.85 6.17
CA VAL A 815 10.92 42.58 7.35
C VAL A 815 12.43 42.44 7.53
N ASP A 816 12.98 41.27 7.22
CA ASP A 816 14.42 41.03 7.20
C ASP A 816 15.12 41.88 6.12
N ASP A 817 14.48 42.08 4.97
CA ASP A 817 15.04 42.86 3.85
C ASP A 817 15.04 44.38 4.07
N ILE A 818 14.23 44.91 5.01
CA ILE A 818 14.09 46.35 5.28
C ILE A 818 15.43 47.01 5.65
N THR A 819 16.31 46.29 6.35
CA THR A 819 17.62 46.80 6.79
C THR A 819 18.76 46.50 5.82
N VAL A 820 18.56 45.58 4.87
CA VAL A 820 19.63 45.05 4.00
C VAL A 820 19.64 45.71 2.61
N SER A 821 18.46 46.03 2.06
CA SER A 821 18.37 46.59 0.70
C SER A 821 17.41 47.78 0.61
N LEU A 822 17.76 48.77 -0.22
CA LEU A 822 16.87 49.90 -0.55
C LEU A 822 15.55 49.41 -1.16
N ASN A 823 15.61 48.35 -1.99
CA ASN A 823 14.43 47.73 -2.56
C ASN A 823 13.50 47.12 -1.49
N GLY A 824 14.05 46.45 -0.48
CA GLY A 824 13.27 45.88 0.63
C GLY A 824 12.52 46.95 1.43
N LYS A 825 13.19 48.07 1.71
CA LYS A 825 12.58 49.23 2.38
C LYS A 825 11.44 49.84 1.57
N ASP A 826 11.61 49.98 0.25
CA ASP A 826 10.57 50.52 -0.64
C ASP A 826 9.38 49.57 -0.82
N ILE A 827 9.63 48.27 -0.94
CA ILE A 827 8.59 47.24 -1.06
C ILE A 827 7.74 47.19 0.21
N SER A 828 8.36 47.12 1.40
CA SER A 828 7.63 47.10 2.67
C SER A 828 6.76 48.35 2.84
N LYS A 829 7.30 49.53 2.52
CA LYS A 829 6.53 50.78 2.55
C LYS A 829 5.35 50.77 1.58
N ALA A 830 5.53 50.24 0.36
CA ALA A 830 4.46 50.11 -0.61
C ALA A 830 3.34 49.16 -0.12
N LEU A 831 3.70 48.05 0.53
CA LEU A 831 2.74 47.11 1.12
C LEU A 831 1.91 47.76 2.23
N VAL A 832 2.55 48.50 3.14
CA VAL A 832 1.85 49.24 4.21
C VAL A 832 0.87 50.25 3.60
N MET A 833 1.33 51.07 2.67
CA MET A 833 0.48 52.08 2.00
C MET A 833 -0.70 51.45 1.26
N MET A 834 -0.47 50.31 0.60
CA MET A 834 -1.50 49.57 -0.12
C MET A 834 -2.56 49.02 0.84
N ALA A 835 -2.17 48.35 1.92
CA ALA A 835 -3.11 47.82 2.90
C ALA A 835 -3.99 48.93 3.51
N HIS A 836 -3.39 50.07 3.84
CA HIS A 836 -4.13 51.25 4.30
C HIS A 836 -5.11 51.81 3.26
N SER A 837 -4.77 51.76 1.97
CA SER A 837 -5.69 52.17 0.90
C SER A 837 -6.96 51.30 0.81
N PHE A 838 -6.90 50.07 1.32
CA PHE A 838 -8.04 49.16 1.47
C PHE A 838 -8.68 49.21 2.87
N ASN A 839 -8.28 50.16 3.72
CA ASN A 839 -8.69 50.28 5.14
C ASN A 839 -8.38 49.02 5.98
N LEU A 840 -7.26 48.35 5.68
CA LEU A 840 -6.79 47.19 6.44
C LEU A 840 -5.78 47.63 7.51
N THR A 841 -5.81 46.97 8.67
CA THR A 841 -4.74 47.09 9.67
C THR A 841 -3.53 46.27 9.23
N VAL A 842 -2.33 46.80 9.40
CA VAL A 842 -1.08 46.12 9.02
C VAL A 842 -0.37 45.57 10.24
N VAL A 843 -0.02 44.29 10.19
CA VAL A 843 0.84 43.63 11.18
C VAL A 843 2.14 43.25 10.49
N ALA A 844 3.29 43.68 10.99
CA ALA A 844 4.59 43.21 10.50
C ALA A 844 5.15 42.10 11.40
N GLU A 845 5.49 40.97 10.79
CA GLU A 845 5.96 39.77 11.47
C GLU A 845 7.48 39.68 11.54
N GLY A 846 8.00 38.90 12.49
CA GLY A 846 9.43 38.61 12.57
C GLY A 846 10.30 39.82 12.90
N VAL A 847 9.78 40.82 13.62
CA VAL A 847 10.59 41.97 14.08
C VAL A 847 11.55 41.52 15.19
N GLU A 848 12.85 41.49 14.88
CA GLU A 848 13.89 40.99 15.79
C GLU A 848 14.79 42.11 16.34
N THR A 849 14.88 43.24 15.64
CA THR A 849 15.78 44.35 16.00
C THR A 849 15.04 45.67 16.19
N GLU A 850 15.61 46.53 17.04
CA GLU A 850 15.09 47.88 17.27
C GLU A 850 15.14 48.74 15.98
N GLU A 851 16.11 48.48 15.10
CA GLU A 851 16.23 49.17 13.81
C GLU A 851 15.05 48.84 12.88
N GLN A 852 14.71 47.56 12.74
CA GLN A 852 13.51 47.12 11.99
C GLN A 852 12.25 47.78 12.55
N PHE A 853 12.11 47.82 13.89
CA PHE A 853 10.97 48.46 14.54
C PHE A 853 10.85 49.95 14.21
N GLN A 854 11.94 50.72 14.26
CA GLN A 854 11.91 52.16 13.94
C GLN A 854 11.57 52.40 12.47
N LEU A 855 12.09 51.59 11.55
CA LEU A 855 11.79 51.71 10.12
C LEU A 855 10.31 51.41 9.82
N LEU A 856 9.75 50.36 10.41
CA LEU A 856 8.31 50.04 10.29
C LEU A 856 7.43 51.15 10.88
N LYS A 857 7.88 51.79 11.97
CA LYS A 857 7.20 52.96 12.56
C LYS A 857 7.23 54.16 11.64
N GLU A 858 8.36 54.47 11.01
CA GLU A 858 8.47 55.56 10.02
C GLU A 858 7.60 55.32 8.79
N GLN A 859 7.42 54.05 8.40
CA GLN A 859 6.57 53.65 7.28
C GLN A 859 5.07 53.68 7.61
N GLY A 860 4.72 53.83 8.90
CA GLY A 860 3.33 53.90 9.36
C GLY A 860 2.69 52.55 9.66
N CYS A 861 3.47 51.49 9.90
CA CYS A 861 2.91 50.19 10.32
C CYS A 861 2.12 50.33 11.64
N ASP A 862 0.99 49.61 11.75
CA ASP A 862 0.08 49.73 12.89
C ASP A 862 0.53 48.86 14.07
N VAL A 863 0.83 47.58 13.79
CA VAL A 863 1.12 46.56 14.78
C VAL A 863 2.36 45.77 14.36
N VAL A 864 3.15 45.34 15.33
CA VAL A 864 4.34 44.52 15.12
C VAL A 864 4.33 43.28 16.00
N GLN A 865 4.93 42.21 15.50
CA GLN A 865 5.12 40.96 16.21
C GLN A 865 6.52 40.41 15.92
N GLY A 866 7.22 39.92 16.94
CA GLY A 866 8.54 39.33 16.76
C GLY A 866 9.36 39.21 18.04
N TYR A 867 10.54 38.62 17.90
CA TYR A 867 11.42 38.27 19.03
C TYR A 867 12.03 39.48 19.74
N LEU A 868 11.98 40.68 19.15
CA LEU A 868 12.33 41.92 19.84
C LEU A 868 11.51 42.10 21.12
N PHE A 869 10.23 41.73 21.10
CA PHE A 869 9.31 41.89 22.22
C PHE A 869 9.22 40.62 23.06
N SER A 870 8.98 39.47 22.41
CA SER A 870 8.98 38.18 23.06
C SER A 870 9.03 37.04 22.05
N LYS A 871 9.61 35.93 22.49
CA LYS A 871 9.35 34.63 21.86
C LYS A 871 7.94 34.16 22.22
N PRO A 872 7.38 33.19 21.50
CA PRO A 872 6.18 32.49 21.95
C PRO A 872 6.44 31.86 23.32
N VAL A 873 5.57 32.13 24.28
CA VAL A 873 5.70 31.70 25.69
C VAL A 873 4.47 30.94 26.14
N CYS A 874 4.58 30.15 27.23
CA CYS A 874 3.41 29.48 27.80
C CYS A 874 2.44 30.49 28.42
N PHE A 875 1.23 30.03 28.77
CA PHE A 875 0.19 30.93 29.27
C PHE A 875 0.58 31.62 30.59
N GLU A 876 1.31 30.94 31.48
CA GLU A 876 1.76 31.51 32.76
C GLU A 876 2.80 32.63 32.58
N GLU A 877 3.67 32.49 31.57
CA GLU A 877 4.65 33.50 31.22
C GLU A 877 4.00 34.69 30.51
N PHE A 878 3.08 34.40 29.57
CA PHE A 878 2.31 35.44 28.89
C PHE A 878 1.49 36.30 29.86
N GLU A 879 0.88 35.67 30.87
CA GLU A 879 0.09 36.35 31.90
C GLU A 879 0.91 37.40 32.68
N LYS A 880 2.22 37.16 32.90
CA LYS A 880 3.12 38.14 33.54
C LYS A 880 3.41 39.35 32.67
N MET A 881 3.22 39.23 31.36
CA MET A 881 3.39 40.33 30.40
C MET A 881 2.14 41.22 30.34
N LEU A 882 0.98 40.71 30.77
CA LEU A 882 -0.26 41.45 30.84
C LEU A 882 -0.30 42.31 32.11
N ILE A 883 -0.57 43.60 31.95
CA ILE A 883 -0.78 44.52 33.08
C ILE A 883 -2.26 44.47 33.44
N LYS A 884 -2.58 44.09 34.70
CA LYS A 884 -3.95 44.11 35.21
C LYS A 884 -4.55 45.52 35.13
N LEU A 885 -5.82 45.61 34.73
CA LEU A 885 -6.58 46.86 34.66
C LEU A 885 -7.00 47.37 36.03
#